data_AF-A0A8X6X557-F1
#
_entry.id   AF-A0A8X6X557-F1
#
_cell.length_a   1.000
_cell.length_b   1.000
_cell.length_c   1.000
_cell.angle_alpha   90.00
_cell.angle_beta   90.00
_cell.angle_gamma   90.00
#
_symmetry.space_group_name_H-M   'P 1'
#
loop_
_entity.id
_entity.type
_entity.pdbx_description
1 polymer ?
#
loop_
_entity_poly.entity_id
_entity_poly.type
_entity_poly.pdbx_seq_one_letter_code
_entity_poly.pdbx_strand_id
1 'polypeptide(L)'
;MYVFPPVLQDLSLWESTRSTKVWEVSTPPKNSISWSIVLSYVITSQNPEWHKTLLGDEKEIAELMGKKNLGRQKLNFKSIKDQIQKFNPFKNQHSFFFNKDVIKIIRMFDLKLNRFSYSLRKNSSDWCDNLKFTAAAKMLNCYVEVFEMDSSGNKVNVTTYPPLQHDDSKEKIILFQHTAVPKKLKSKISSTQDEKITNMFAFGLSLEHVFPLRRDALGHILKRAKLDSPCIQNIKRSFNYTDNFLVFLLKNSLHEIVPSLFVSPYIAWKLEAAGFNTDPCSLGPEQLSAFYYCLNLDSTLNLHVLYNYASNNIENSDKTTRNPDQETQRALTKIEDTLQKDRLNSKDFSIVTNRRYIAFKTFEEILCFNEYQRFIVDEVNNLRKNRSLETQHNTRNVQFTKKIIIHILDMYFKYFNYPKEASSENKYGKFKIFIKSSEYYENLDNYTCLLFFDHCLFLPKSTENLTDTVHNLFLTVFAYNLFPKCLHGVHCLQCDFLEDPCTLRFIPFSFRLNFFESARALFTELKNSPENIPKSKSKKPIQSQENSHDPGSIVSKITDSLKYIPEIKNHFLIDRLRRYLEFSINVPLNEDEMNGVLTIERALQVIGETLNTTESSCIIGHLLCSCFPKDVLPDFFKIRNHCLSKYRPRTMNGKFMLEKDIFRFDRLQNVMKQVYHIIQPVYLSQLFRIQDFMIKKGLHESEGVHEVLSDNMKKEHNGITRLIDENFKKYKSKYKLLSNNLLDYVENDERKVKNSKLGQLTTLKFLFTFFGSYCDERSKNELSSTLNDMDELKKVFESKTTVKKTEIDITADEKQCMTKIISSLRTITVTLFADVDEEPNKISDFRDITDFLRDSTNFNWFSEEEMILISNEVSNYFMKSCTAKEDLKKGLEDESLTPEKAKKLVEVLITTEKNKKILLENFPQNASKALGKVGDEQSVNDLNKLIAFLEKEEGSNLLLKMNFSSNLKKKILQFLNRRLELLLNRISHIRAILIDGDEEISQLWNWGKSEGMKAHVRYLMAQRYWKERDVRASLEMLLFDCMNILKTRDSLSHLWTKANNLFTGASLRDVLSHGNTILETVGSFLDKDDLPSHFIEKMLELIEDSEALQCFSDLWEKSKLTDFNQFVDILNEDVSKDNSLHNIQKWMEKRSEAEGWQDYLFLLPLKKVNA
;
A
#
# COMPACT_ATOMS: atom_id res chain seq x y z
N MET A 1 1.18 -15.69 -22.66
CA MET A 1 -0.08 -16.04 -23.37
C MET A 1 -0.94 -14.80 -23.28
N TYR A 2 -0.59 -13.77 -24.05
CA TYR A 2 -1.32 -12.51 -24.04
C TYR A 2 -2.41 -12.63 -25.11
N VAL A 3 -3.65 -12.37 -24.70
CA VAL A 3 -4.84 -12.41 -25.55
C VAL A 3 -5.38 -10.99 -25.50
N PHE A 4 -5.59 -10.38 -26.66
CA PHE A 4 -6.06 -9.00 -26.77
C PHE A 4 -7.54 -8.89 -26.42
N PRO A 5 -7.98 -7.75 -25.84
CA PRO A 5 -9.40 -7.48 -25.62
C PRO A 5 -10.21 -7.66 -26.90
N PRO A 6 -11.49 -8.06 -26.80
CA PRO A 6 -12.35 -8.16 -27.98
C PRO A 6 -12.46 -6.82 -28.72
N VAL A 7 -12.45 -6.84 -30.06
CA VAL A 7 -12.51 -5.64 -30.91
C VAL A 7 -13.72 -5.71 -31.84
N LEU A 8 -14.45 -4.61 -31.99
CA LEU A 8 -15.53 -4.53 -32.96
C LEU A 8 -14.97 -4.32 -34.37
N GLN A 9 -15.21 -5.27 -35.27
CA GLN A 9 -14.81 -5.22 -36.67
C GLN A 9 -16.02 -4.94 -37.57
N ASP A 10 -15.84 -4.03 -38.52
CA ASP A 10 -16.79 -3.80 -39.60
C ASP A 10 -16.35 -4.54 -40.86
N LEU A 11 -17.08 -5.60 -41.22
CA LEU A 11 -16.73 -6.49 -42.33
C LEU A 11 -16.97 -5.85 -43.71
N SER A 12 -17.72 -4.74 -43.78
CA SER A 12 -17.91 -3.97 -45.03
C SER A 12 -16.64 -3.29 -45.52
N LEU A 13 -15.65 -3.15 -44.65
CA LEU A 13 -14.36 -2.54 -44.96
C LEU A 13 -13.38 -3.53 -45.61
N TRP A 14 -13.72 -4.82 -45.65
CA TRP A 14 -13.14 -5.78 -46.59
C TRP A 14 -14.06 -5.81 -47.81
N GLU A 15 -13.58 -6.16 -49.01
CA GLU A 15 -14.37 -6.24 -50.26
C GLU A 15 -15.45 -7.37 -50.23
N SER A 16 -16.14 -7.53 -49.10
CA SER A 16 -17.28 -8.42 -48.90
C SER A 16 -18.57 -7.67 -49.19
N THR A 17 -19.51 -8.33 -49.87
CA THR A 17 -20.80 -7.76 -50.29
C THR A 17 -21.80 -7.53 -49.16
N ARG A 18 -21.40 -7.66 -47.89
CA ARG A 18 -22.31 -7.66 -46.72
C ARG A 18 -21.88 -6.65 -45.66
N SER A 19 -22.78 -5.72 -45.33
CA SER A 19 -22.62 -4.82 -44.17
C SER A 19 -22.95 -5.56 -42.87
N THR A 20 -21.98 -6.22 -42.27
CA THR A 20 -22.16 -6.88 -40.96
C THR A 20 -21.02 -6.51 -40.02
N LYS A 21 -21.35 -6.10 -38.79
CA LYS A 21 -20.38 -5.88 -37.72
C LYS A 21 -20.28 -7.11 -36.83
N VAL A 22 -19.07 -7.50 -36.46
CA VAL A 22 -18.81 -8.66 -35.59
C VAL A 22 -17.75 -8.31 -34.56
N TRP A 23 -17.81 -8.93 -33.39
CA TRP A 23 -16.75 -8.82 -32.40
C TRP A 23 -15.69 -9.87 -32.65
N GLU A 24 -14.48 -9.43 -32.93
CA GLU A 24 -13.30 -10.27 -32.98
C GLU A 24 -12.86 -10.62 -31.55
N VAL A 25 -12.75 -11.92 -31.26
CA VAL A 25 -12.25 -12.44 -29.99
C VAL A 25 -10.94 -13.16 -30.25
N SER A 26 -9.85 -12.60 -29.72
CA SER A 26 -8.53 -13.18 -29.90
C SER A 26 -8.37 -14.48 -29.11
N THR A 27 -7.53 -15.38 -29.63
CA THR A 27 -7.24 -16.69 -29.03
C THR A 27 -5.75 -16.82 -28.67
N PRO A 28 -5.39 -17.80 -27.82
CA PRO A 28 -3.99 -18.03 -27.49
C PRO A 28 -3.14 -18.34 -28.74
N PRO A 29 -1.90 -17.80 -28.84
CA PRO A 29 -1.04 -18.03 -30.01
C PRO A 29 -0.79 -19.52 -30.30
N LYS A 30 -0.71 -20.33 -29.24
CA LYS A 30 -0.52 -21.77 -29.36
C LYS A 30 -1.86 -22.43 -29.70
N ASN A 31 -1.90 -23.15 -30.82
CA ASN A 31 -3.11 -23.79 -31.36
C ASN A 31 -4.23 -22.79 -31.70
N SER A 32 -3.88 -21.55 -32.06
CA SER A 32 -4.83 -20.45 -32.35
C SER A 32 -5.89 -20.83 -33.39
N ILE A 33 -5.51 -21.52 -34.48
CA ILE A 33 -6.45 -22.05 -35.49
C ILE A 33 -7.49 -22.98 -34.83
N SER A 34 -7.01 -23.96 -34.08
CA SER A 34 -7.86 -24.98 -33.43
C SER A 34 -8.78 -24.36 -32.38
N TRP A 35 -8.29 -23.39 -31.61
CA TRP A 35 -9.12 -22.59 -30.70
C TRP A 35 -10.23 -21.84 -31.45
N SER A 36 -9.86 -21.10 -32.49
CA SER A 36 -10.79 -20.23 -33.21
C SER A 36 -11.90 -21.03 -33.90
N ILE A 37 -11.55 -22.17 -34.52
CA ILE A 37 -12.52 -23.07 -35.17
C ILE A 37 -13.45 -23.72 -34.14
N VAL A 38 -12.91 -24.34 -33.08
CA VAL A 38 -13.74 -25.06 -32.10
C VAL A 38 -14.70 -24.11 -31.39
N LEU A 39 -14.20 -22.95 -30.95
CA LEU A 39 -15.06 -21.99 -30.25
C LEU A 39 -16.12 -21.42 -31.17
N SER A 40 -15.75 -20.99 -32.38
CA SER A 40 -16.74 -20.48 -33.32
C SER A 40 -17.79 -21.54 -33.65
N TYR A 41 -17.39 -22.78 -33.96
CA TYR A 41 -18.30 -23.87 -34.31
C TYR A 41 -19.25 -24.21 -33.16
N VAL A 42 -18.74 -24.43 -31.95
CA VAL A 42 -19.59 -24.87 -30.81
C VAL A 42 -20.55 -23.77 -30.37
N ILE A 43 -20.16 -22.50 -30.53
CA ILE A 43 -21.03 -21.35 -30.23
C ILE A 43 -22.12 -21.20 -31.29
N THR A 44 -21.80 -21.37 -32.58
CA THR A 44 -22.79 -21.28 -33.66
C THR A 44 -23.67 -22.51 -33.79
N SER A 45 -23.16 -23.69 -33.39
CA SER A 45 -23.80 -24.96 -33.68
C SER A 45 -24.96 -25.30 -32.74
N GLN A 46 -26.09 -25.65 -33.33
CA GLN A 46 -27.23 -26.21 -32.60
C GLN A 46 -27.12 -27.74 -32.41
N ASN A 47 -26.08 -28.38 -32.94
CA ASN A 47 -25.95 -29.84 -32.91
C ASN A 47 -25.77 -30.39 -31.46
N PRO A 48 -26.67 -31.26 -30.96
CA PRO A 48 -26.53 -31.87 -29.63
C PRO A 48 -25.32 -32.82 -29.54
N GLU A 49 -24.89 -33.42 -30.65
CA GLU A 49 -23.75 -34.33 -30.75
C GLU A 49 -22.50 -33.66 -31.33
N TRP A 50 -22.30 -32.36 -31.04
CA TRP A 50 -21.15 -31.55 -31.47
C TRP A 50 -19.79 -32.24 -31.27
N HIS A 51 -19.62 -32.97 -30.17
CA HIS A 51 -18.38 -33.66 -29.82
C HIS A 51 -18.05 -34.82 -30.78
N LYS A 52 -19.05 -35.55 -31.28
CA LYS A 52 -18.85 -36.59 -32.29
C LYS A 52 -18.41 -36.00 -33.62
N THR A 53 -18.97 -34.83 -33.96
CA THR A 53 -18.60 -34.11 -35.19
C THR A 53 -17.16 -33.58 -35.11
N LEU A 54 -16.77 -32.97 -33.98
CA LEU A 54 -15.41 -32.47 -33.78
C LEU A 54 -14.36 -33.58 -33.61
N LEU A 55 -14.65 -34.61 -32.82
CA LEU A 55 -13.64 -35.55 -32.31
C LEU A 55 -13.80 -36.99 -32.81
N GLY A 56 -14.98 -37.37 -33.29
CA GLY A 56 -15.27 -38.74 -33.74
C GLY A 56 -16.07 -39.58 -32.76
N ASP A 57 -16.14 -40.88 -33.03
CA ASP A 57 -16.77 -41.86 -32.15
C ASP A 57 -15.94 -42.12 -30.87
N GLU A 58 -16.48 -42.90 -29.95
CA GLU A 58 -15.80 -43.19 -28.67
C GLU A 58 -14.44 -43.88 -28.87
N LYS A 59 -14.29 -44.68 -29.93
CA LYS A 59 -13.02 -45.35 -30.26
C LYS A 59 -11.98 -44.33 -30.72
N GLU A 60 -12.35 -43.41 -31.59
CA GLU A 60 -11.46 -42.34 -32.08
C GLU A 60 -11.07 -41.39 -30.93
N ILE A 61 -12.00 -41.05 -30.04
CA ILE A 61 -11.73 -40.24 -28.84
C ILE A 61 -10.72 -40.95 -27.92
N ALA A 62 -10.89 -42.24 -27.65
CA ALA A 62 -9.96 -43.02 -26.84
C ALA A 62 -8.56 -43.06 -27.46
N GLU A 63 -8.47 -43.20 -28.78
CA GLU A 63 -7.21 -43.17 -29.52
C GLU A 63 -6.52 -41.80 -29.44
N LEU A 64 -7.28 -40.70 -29.57
CA LEU A 64 -6.78 -39.33 -29.47
C LEU A 64 -6.27 -39.01 -28.05
N MET A 65 -6.95 -39.50 -27.01
CA MET A 65 -6.48 -39.34 -25.62
C MET A 65 -5.17 -40.09 -25.36
N GLY A 66 -5.04 -41.32 -25.89
CA GLY A 66 -3.86 -42.16 -25.72
C GLY A 66 -2.58 -41.56 -26.31
N LYS A 67 -2.66 -40.87 -27.45
CA LYS A 67 -1.47 -40.34 -28.16
C LYS A 67 -0.80 -39.11 -27.53
N LYS A 68 -1.40 -38.46 -26.53
CA LYS A 68 -0.82 -37.27 -25.86
C LYS A 68 -0.66 -37.40 -24.34
N ASN A 69 -0.76 -38.62 -23.79
CA ASN A 69 -0.78 -38.84 -22.33
C ASN A 69 -1.79 -37.91 -21.63
N LEU A 70 -2.91 -37.60 -22.29
CA LEU A 70 -3.99 -36.83 -21.69
C LEU A 70 -4.67 -37.79 -20.71
N GLY A 71 -4.66 -37.47 -19.41
CA GLY A 71 -5.09 -38.40 -18.36
C GLY A 71 -6.46 -39.03 -18.63
N ARG A 72 -6.64 -40.31 -18.24
CA ARG A 72 -7.80 -41.18 -18.54
C ARG A 72 -9.15 -40.74 -17.92
N GLN A 73 -9.25 -39.52 -17.37
CA GLN A 73 -10.50 -39.03 -16.81
C GLN A 73 -11.56 -38.86 -17.90
N LYS A 74 -12.76 -39.41 -17.65
CA LYS A 74 -13.92 -39.29 -18.55
C LYS A 74 -14.35 -37.83 -18.65
N LEU A 75 -14.35 -37.26 -19.86
CA LEU A 75 -14.79 -35.89 -20.10
C LEU A 75 -16.32 -35.80 -20.07
N ASN A 76 -16.86 -34.78 -19.39
CA ASN A 76 -18.28 -34.47 -19.43
C ASN A 76 -18.57 -33.49 -20.58
N PHE A 77 -18.87 -34.00 -21.77
CA PHE A 77 -19.10 -33.18 -22.97
C PHE A 77 -20.29 -32.22 -22.83
N LYS A 78 -21.32 -32.55 -22.04
CA LYS A 78 -22.43 -31.63 -21.78
C LYS A 78 -21.95 -30.42 -20.98
N SER A 79 -21.24 -30.66 -19.88
CA SER A 79 -20.63 -29.59 -19.06
C SER A 79 -19.66 -28.73 -19.87
N ILE A 80 -18.82 -29.34 -20.73
CA ILE A 80 -17.87 -28.60 -21.58
C ILE A 80 -18.61 -27.76 -22.63
N LYS A 81 -19.68 -28.28 -23.25
CA LYS A 81 -20.52 -27.50 -24.18
C LYS A 81 -21.12 -26.29 -23.49
N ASP A 82 -21.71 -26.50 -22.30
CA ASP A 82 -22.29 -25.42 -21.50
C ASP A 82 -21.25 -24.38 -21.12
N GLN A 83 -20.01 -24.79 -20.80
CA GLN A 83 -18.90 -23.89 -20.52
C GLN A 83 -18.48 -23.07 -21.74
N ILE A 84 -18.39 -23.67 -22.93
CA ILE A 84 -18.07 -22.97 -24.18
C ILE A 84 -19.20 -22.00 -24.57
N GLN A 85 -20.47 -22.42 -24.46
CA GLN A 85 -21.62 -21.58 -24.80
C GLN A 85 -21.84 -20.43 -23.80
N LYS A 86 -21.46 -20.61 -22.54
CA LYS A 86 -21.48 -19.56 -21.52
C LYS A 86 -20.17 -18.75 -21.47
N PHE A 87 -19.23 -19.00 -22.38
CA PHE A 87 -17.99 -18.26 -22.44
C PHE A 87 -18.28 -16.78 -22.68
N ASN A 88 -17.87 -15.93 -21.74
CA ASN A 88 -18.03 -14.49 -21.84
C ASN A 88 -16.67 -13.81 -22.02
N PRO A 89 -16.24 -13.53 -23.27
CA PRO A 89 -14.96 -12.91 -23.54
C PRO A 89 -14.85 -11.48 -22.98
N PHE A 90 -15.96 -10.83 -22.64
CA PHE A 90 -15.97 -9.48 -22.06
C PHE A 90 -15.86 -9.49 -20.53
N LYS A 91 -15.90 -10.67 -19.89
CA LYS A 91 -15.88 -10.82 -18.44
C LYS A 91 -14.65 -11.56 -17.94
N ASN A 92 -14.32 -12.69 -18.55
CA ASN A 92 -13.32 -13.63 -18.04
C ASN A 92 -12.54 -14.36 -19.16
N GLN A 93 -12.13 -13.63 -20.19
CA GLN A 93 -11.41 -14.16 -21.36
C GLN A 93 -10.21 -15.03 -20.98
N HIS A 94 -9.32 -14.53 -20.10
CA HIS A 94 -8.10 -15.23 -19.75
C HIS A 94 -8.36 -16.54 -18.99
N SER A 95 -9.28 -16.54 -18.02
CA SER A 95 -9.51 -17.70 -17.16
C SER A 95 -10.09 -18.89 -17.92
N PHE A 96 -10.93 -18.62 -18.92
CA PHE A 96 -11.49 -19.64 -19.80
C PHE A 96 -10.42 -20.44 -20.54
N PHE A 97 -9.36 -19.79 -21.03
CA PHE A 97 -8.28 -20.46 -21.76
C PHE A 97 -7.37 -21.33 -20.88
N PHE A 98 -7.52 -21.29 -19.55
CA PHE A 98 -6.85 -22.18 -18.60
C PHE A 98 -7.70 -23.39 -18.19
N ASN A 99 -8.92 -23.52 -18.70
CA ASN A 99 -9.79 -24.65 -18.40
C ASN A 99 -9.19 -25.96 -18.96
N LYS A 100 -8.80 -26.87 -18.06
CA LYS A 100 -8.11 -28.13 -18.39
C LYS A 100 -8.92 -29.02 -19.35
N ASP A 101 -10.25 -29.04 -19.22
CA ASP A 101 -11.09 -29.90 -20.05
C ASP A 101 -11.29 -29.33 -21.45
N VAL A 102 -11.48 -28.01 -21.57
CA VAL A 102 -11.51 -27.33 -22.88
C VAL A 102 -10.15 -27.49 -23.58
N ILE A 103 -9.03 -27.33 -22.87
CA ILE A 103 -7.68 -27.54 -23.43
C ILE A 103 -7.52 -28.96 -23.99
N LYS A 104 -8.05 -30.00 -23.31
CA LYS A 104 -8.00 -31.38 -23.82
C LYS A 104 -8.77 -31.49 -25.14
N ILE A 105 -9.98 -30.92 -25.24
CA ILE A 105 -10.77 -30.89 -26.49
C ILE A 105 -9.98 -30.24 -27.61
N ILE A 106 -9.39 -29.05 -27.38
CA ILE A 106 -8.61 -28.34 -28.39
C ILE A 106 -7.41 -29.17 -28.86
N ARG A 107 -6.70 -29.85 -27.94
CA ARG A 107 -5.56 -30.70 -28.30
C ARG A 107 -5.98 -31.93 -29.10
N MET A 108 -7.13 -32.54 -28.80
CA MET A 108 -7.65 -33.68 -29.54
C MET A 108 -8.13 -33.25 -30.94
N PHE A 109 -8.86 -32.14 -31.03
CA PHE A 109 -9.28 -31.57 -32.30
C PHE A 109 -8.08 -31.21 -33.18
N ASP A 110 -7.07 -30.55 -32.63
CA ASP A 110 -5.83 -30.21 -33.34
C ASP A 110 -5.15 -31.46 -33.93
N LEU A 111 -5.08 -32.56 -33.19
CA LEU A 111 -4.56 -33.83 -33.71
C LEU A 111 -5.38 -34.36 -34.87
N LYS A 112 -6.71 -34.39 -34.73
CA LYS A 112 -7.61 -34.90 -35.78
C LYS A 112 -7.56 -34.02 -37.03
N LEU A 113 -7.59 -32.70 -36.85
CA LEU A 113 -7.47 -31.70 -37.91
C LEU A 113 -6.16 -31.88 -38.68
N ASN A 114 -5.02 -32.07 -37.98
CA ASN A 114 -3.73 -32.29 -38.63
C ASN A 114 -3.69 -33.63 -39.41
N ARG A 115 -4.32 -34.72 -38.89
CA ARG A 115 -4.43 -35.99 -39.61
C ARG A 115 -5.25 -35.85 -40.90
N PHE A 116 -6.39 -35.17 -40.82
CA PHE A 116 -7.27 -34.96 -41.97
C PHE A 116 -6.67 -33.99 -42.99
N SER A 117 -5.97 -32.95 -42.54
CA SER A 117 -5.20 -32.06 -43.42
C SER A 117 -4.10 -32.82 -44.16
N TYR A 118 -3.44 -33.77 -43.48
CA TYR A 118 -2.42 -34.63 -44.12
C TYR A 118 -3.02 -35.59 -45.15
N SER A 119 -4.23 -36.12 -44.93
CA SER A 119 -4.88 -36.97 -45.94
C SER A 119 -5.31 -36.17 -47.18
N LEU A 120 -5.77 -34.92 -47.01
CA LEU A 120 -6.06 -34.02 -48.12
C LEU A 120 -4.81 -33.58 -48.89
N ARG A 121 -3.66 -33.47 -48.21
CA ARG A 121 -2.36 -33.10 -48.83
C ARG A 121 -1.88 -34.08 -49.88
N LYS A 122 -2.29 -35.35 -49.87
CA LYS A 122 -1.85 -36.34 -50.88
C LYS A 122 -2.06 -35.87 -52.33
N ASN A 123 -2.82 -34.78 -52.55
CA ASN A 123 -3.09 -34.14 -53.83
C ASN A 123 -2.46 -32.72 -54.02
N SER A 124 -1.60 -32.19 -53.12
CA SER A 124 -0.93 -30.88 -53.26
C SER A 124 0.46 -30.79 -52.58
N SER A 125 1.40 -30.05 -53.16
CA SER A 125 2.81 -29.98 -52.70
C SER A 125 3.05 -29.13 -51.44
N ASP A 126 2.27 -28.06 -51.21
CA ASP A 126 2.53 -27.09 -50.12
C ASP A 126 1.71 -27.31 -48.85
N TRP A 127 2.37 -27.23 -47.69
CA TRP A 127 1.74 -27.22 -46.37
C TRP A 127 1.40 -25.78 -45.97
N CYS A 128 0.14 -25.39 -46.09
CA CYS A 128 -0.35 -24.06 -45.72
C CYS A 128 -1.60 -24.13 -44.82
N ASP A 129 -1.89 -23.05 -44.10
CA ASP A 129 -3.07 -22.95 -43.22
C ASP A 129 -4.39 -23.18 -43.99
N ASN A 130 -4.43 -22.88 -45.29
CA ASN A 130 -5.58 -23.10 -46.17
C ASN A 130 -6.02 -24.58 -46.24
N LEU A 131 -5.07 -25.52 -46.14
CA LEU A 131 -5.40 -26.95 -46.06
C LEU A 131 -6.14 -27.29 -44.76
N LYS A 132 -5.78 -26.63 -43.65
CA LYS A 132 -6.47 -26.80 -42.36
C LYS A 132 -7.88 -26.21 -42.39
N PHE A 133 -8.08 -25.05 -43.02
CA PHE A 133 -9.43 -24.49 -43.20
C PHE A 133 -10.31 -25.37 -44.09
N THR A 134 -9.75 -25.89 -45.18
CA THR A 134 -10.45 -26.85 -46.05
C THR A 134 -10.79 -28.15 -45.31
N ALA A 135 -9.85 -28.67 -44.51
CA ALA A 135 -10.07 -29.84 -43.67
C ALA A 135 -11.20 -29.59 -42.66
N ALA A 136 -11.14 -28.47 -41.93
CA ALA A 136 -12.15 -28.11 -40.94
C ALA A 136 -13.53 -27.93 -41.56
N ALA A 137 -13.65 -27.19 -42.68
CA ALA A 137 -14.90 -26.97 -43.38
C ALA A 137 -15.56 -28.30 -43.82
N LYS A 138 -14.76 -29.26 -44.32
CA LYS A 138 -15.24 -30.60 -44.69
C LYS A 138 -15.59 -31.45 -43.47
N MET A 139 -14.74 -31.47 -42.44
CA MET A 139 -14.94 -32.29 -41.24
C MET A 139 -16.18 -31.87 -40.45
N LEU A 140 -16.45 -30.56 -40.39
CA LEU A 140 -17.54 -29.99 -39.60
C LEU A 140 -18.79 -29.69 -40.44
N ASN A 141 -18.73 -29.91 -41.76
CA ASN A 141 -19.77 -29.56 -42.71
C ASN A 141 -20.26 -28.11 -42.56
N CYS A 142 -19.31 -27.16 -42.54
CA CYS A 142 -19.55 -25.74 -42.32
C CYS A 142 -18.80 -24.88 -43.34
N TYR A 143 -19.14 -23.59 -43.42
CA TYR A 143 -18.34 -22.58 -44.12
C TYR A 143 -17.35 -21.92 -43.14
N VAL A 144 -16.10 -21.78 -43.56
CA VAL A 144 -15.07 -21.03 -42.83
C VAL A 144 -14.70 -19.81 -43.66
N GLU A 145 -15.05 -18.63 -43.19
CA GLU A 145 -14.61 -17.35 -43.77
C GLU A 145 -13.42 -16.81 -42.98
N VAL A 146 -12.32 -16.54 -43.68
CA VAL A 146 -11.07 -16.05 -43.10
C VAL A 146 -10.83 -14.62 -43.60
N PHE A 147 -10.83 -13.67 -42.68
CA PHE A 147 -10.51 -12.26 -42.91
C PHE A 147 -9.04 -12.02 -42.59
N GLU A 148 -8.26 -11.66 -43.60
CA GLU A 148 -6.80 -11.53 -43.48
C GLU A 148 -6.39 -10.08 -43.21
N MET A 149 -5.48 -9.91 -42.26
CA MET A 149 -4.81 -8.66 -41.92
C MET A 149 -3.29 -8.81 -42.04
N ASP A 150 -2.64 -7.80 -42.62
CA ASP A 150 -1.19 -7.74 -42.69
C ASP A 150 -0.58 -7.37 -41.33
N SER A 151 0.75 -7.37 -41.27
CA SER A 151 1.51 -7.00 -40.07
C SER A 151 1.31 -5.56 -39.60
N SER A 152 0.81 -4.69 -40.47
CA SER A 152 0.51 -3.29 -40.19
C SER A 152 -0.94 -3.09 -39.76
N GLY A 153 -1.74 -4.17 -39.72
CA GLY A 153 -3.17 -4.13 -39.39
C GLY A 153 -4.05 -3.69 -40.57
N ASN A 154 -3.50 -3.62 -41.79
CA ASN A 154 -4.30 -3.33 -42.97
C ASN A 154 -5.09 -4.56 -43.39
N LYS A 155 -6.29 -4.29 -43.89
CA LYS A 155 -7.27 -5.27 -44.34
C LYS A 155 -6.86 -5.77 -45.71
N VAL A 156 -6.55 -7.07 -45.86
CA VAL A 156 -5.93 -7.61 -47.07
C VAL A 156 -6.95 -8.31 -47.97
N ASN A 157 -7.53 -9.42 -47.49
CA ASN A 157 -8.37 -10.28 -48.32
C ASN A 157 -9.40 -11.03 -47.45
N VAL A 158 -10.40 -11.63 -48.11
CA VAL A 158 -11.37 -12.56 -47.50
C VAL A 158 -11.40 -13.84 -48.31
N THR A 159 -11.18 -14.97 -47.63
CA THR A 159 -11.20 -16.29 -48.27
C THR A 159 -12.25 -17.19 -47.62
N THR A 160 -13.09 -17.85 -48.42
CA THR A 160 -14.15 -18.76 -47.94
C THR A 160 -13.85 -20.22 -48.30
N TYR A 161 -14.00 -21.11 -47.32
CA TYR A 161 -13.78 -22.55 -47.46
C TYR A 161 -15.06 -23.34 -47.14
N PRO A 162 -15.59 -24.18 -48.06
CA PRO A 162 -15.19 -24.32 -49.47
C PRO A 162 -15.56 -23.08 -50.32
N PRO A 163 -14.92 -22.88 -51.50
CA PRO A 163 -15.22 -21.75 -52.38
C PRO A 163 -16.67 -21.80 -52.89
N LEU A 164 -17.44 -20.76 -52.58
CA LEU A 164 -18.80 -20.41 -53.04
C LEU A 164 -19.60 -21.48 -53.82
N GLN A 165 -20.42 -22.24 -53.08
CA GLN A 165 -21.79 -22.59 -53.46
C GLN A 165 -22.67 -22.15 -52.27
N HIS A 166 -23.59 -21.21 -52.45
CA HIS A 166 -24.43 -20.72 -51.35
C HIS A 166 -25.47 -21.77 -50.97
N ASP A 167 -25.20 -22.50 -49.89
CA ASP A 167 -26.17 -23.33 -49.20
C ASP A 167 -26.44 -22.69 -47.84
N ASP A 168 -27.54 -21.94 -47.72
CA ASP A 168 -27.93 -21.25 -46.48
C ASP A 168 -28.24 -22.22 -45.32
N SER A 169 -28.26 -23.54 -45.57
CA SER A 169 -28.46 -24.56 -44.53
C SER A 169 -27.21 -24.89 -43.72
N LYS A 170 -26.00 -24.50 -44.16
CA LYS A 170 -24.75 -24.82 -43.45
C LYS A 170 -24.33 -23.73 -42.48
N GLU A 171 -23.81 -24.16 -41.32
CA GLU A 171 -23.27 -23.27 -40.31
C GLU A 171 -22.07 -22.47 -40.86
N LYS A 172 -21.94 -21.21 -40.43
CA LYS A 172 -20.90 -20.29 -40.88
C LYS A 172 -20.02 -19.87 -39.70
N ILE A 173 -18.70 -20.02 -39.88
CA ILE A 173 -17.65 -19.66 -38.93
C ILE A 173 -16.85 -18.49 -39.51
N ILE A 174 -16.60 -17.48 -38.67
CA ILE A 174 -15.82 -16.29 -39.04
C ILE A 174 -14.49 -16.32 -38.27
N LEU A 175 -13.39 -16.26 -39.01
CA LEU A 175 -12.03 -16.23 -38.48
C LEU A 175 -11.30 -14.96 -38.93
N PHE A 176 -10.40 -14.47 -38.09
CA PHE A 176 -9.47 -13.40 -38.44
C PHE A 176 -8.05 -13.94 -38.40
N GLN A 177 -7.26 -13.62 -39.42
CA GLN A 177 -5.86 -14.01 -39.54
C GLN A 177 -4.97 -12.77 -39.48
N HIS A 178 -4.06 -12.74 -38.50
CA HIS A 178 -3.06 -11.70 -38.33
C HIS A 178 -1.68 -12.22 -38.69
N THR A 179 -1.03 -11.56 -39.63
CA THR A 179 0.33 -11.91 -40.06
C THR A 179 1.34 -11.30 -39.07
N ALA A 180 1.95 -12.09 -38.19
CA ALA A 180 2.83 -11.53 -37.15
C ALA A 180 4.25 -11.23 -37.65
N VAL A 181 4.78 -10.04 -37.35
CA VAL A 181 6.22 -9.70 -37.45
C VAL A 181 6.99 -10.42 -36.34
N PRO A 182 8.23 -10.89 -36.57
CA PRO A 182 9.08 -11.43 -35.52
C PRO A 182 9.20 -10.44 -34.36
N LYS A 183 8.91 -10.89 -33.14
CA LYS A 183 9.07 -10.06 -31.94
C LYS A 183 10.50 -9.53 -31.86
N LYS A 184 10.62 -8.23 -31.61
CA LYS A 184 11.81 -7.55 -31.07
C LYS A 184 12.50 -8.43 -30.02
N LEU A 185 13.53 -9.15 -30.44
CA LEU A 185 14.68 -9.52 -29.63
C LEU A 185 15.87 -8.72 -30.19
N LYS A 186 15.85 -7.39 -29.99
CA LYS A 186 17.08 -6.60 -30.11
C LYS A 186 17.96 -6.91 -28.89
N SER A 187 18.54 -8.10 -28.86
CA SER A 187 19.75 -8.39 -28.10
C SER A 187 20.58 -9.33 -28.98
N LYS A 188 21.62 -8.73 -29.58
CA LYS A 188 22.83 -9.35 -30.14
C LYS A 188 22.78 -10.88 -30.28
N ILE A 189 22.69 -11.38 -31.51
CA ILE A 189 23.60 -12.38 -32.13
C ILE A 189 23.19 -12.53 -33.60
N SER A 190 24.21 -12.89 -34.39
CA SER A 190 24.37 -12.92 -35.84
C SER A 190 23.23 -13.44 -36.72
N SER A 191 23.27 -12.90 -37.94
CA SER A 191 22.65 -13.32 -39.19
C SER A 191 22.61 -14.83 -39.46
N THR A 192 21.59 -15.22 -40.23
CA THR A 192 21.34 -16.49 -40.93
C THR A 192 20.59 -17.57 -40.14
N GLN A 193 19.25 -17.49 -40.16
CA GLN A 193 18.32 -18.60 -40.45
C GLN A 193 16.88 -18.05 -40.52
N ASP A 194 16.11 -18.51 -41.51
CA ASP A 194 14.76 -18.06 -41.87
C ASP A 194 13.84 -17.80 -40.66
N GLU A 195 13.48 -16.53 -40.43
CA GLU A 195 12.48 -16.16 -39.44
C GLU A 195 11.09 -16.65 -39.91
N LYS A 196 10.64 -17.78 -39.36
CA LYS A 196 9.29 -18.30 -39.59
C LYS A 196 8.23 -17.31 -39.09
N ILE A 197 7.63 -16.56 -40.01
CA ILE A 197 6.39 -15.81 -39.80
C ILE A 197 5.34 -16.81 -39.27
N THR A 198 4.71 -16.49 -38.14
CA THR A 198 3.66 -17.32 -37.54
C THR A 198 2.35 -16.53 -37.52
N ASN A 199 1.33 -17.04 -38.22
CA ASN A 199 0.00 -16.45 -38.24
C ASN A 199 -0.70 -16.61 -36.88
N MET A 200 -1.34 -15.54 -36.40
CA MET A 200 -2.21 -15.57 -35.23
C MET A 200 -3.67 -15.53 -35.67
N PHE A 201 -4.53 -16.28 -34.99
CA PHE A 201 -5.94 -16.42 -35.37
C PHE A 201 -6.88 -16.01 -34.25
N ALA A 202 -7.99 -15.40 -34.63
CA ALA A 202 -9.11 -15.00 -33.78
C ALA A 202 -10.43 -15.46 -34.41
N PHE A 203 -11.53 -15.40 -33.67
CA PHE A 203 -12.86 -15.76 -34.18
C PHE A 203 -13.87 -14.63 -34.00
N GLY A 204 -14.85 -14.56 -34.89
CA GLY A 204 -15.91 -13.55 -34.87
C GLY A 204 -17.16 -14.01 -34.11
N LEU A 205 -17.73 -13.12 -33.30
CA LEU A 205 -19.04 -13.28 -32.68
C LEU A 205 -20.04 -12.26 -33.24
N SER A 206 -21.27 -12.70 -33.51
CA SER A 206 -22.34 -11.82 -33.96
C SER A 206 -22.81 -10.85 -32.85
N LEU A 207 -23.32 -9.69 -33.24
CA LEU A 207 -23.86 -8.71 -32.29
C LEU A 207 -24.97 -9.28 -31.41
N GLU A 208 -25.87 -10.09 -31.98
CA GLU A 208 -26.97 -10.74 -31.26
C GLU A 208 -26.47 -11.64 -30.13
N HIS A 209 -25.41 -12.42 -30.37
CA HIS A 209 -24.80 -13.27 -29.35
C HIS A 209 -24.05 -12.46 -28.29
N VAL A 210 -23.42 -11.35 -28.70
CA VAL A 210 -22.56 -10.54 -27.84
C VAL A 210 -23.35 -9.63 -26.89
N PHE A 211 -24.50 -9.08 -27.29
CA PHE A 211 -25.23 -8.13 -26.43
C PHE A 211 -25.59 -8.69 -25.04
N PRO A 212 -26.13 -9.92 -24.91
CA PRO A 212 -26.36 -10.51 -23.60
C PRO A 212 -25.08 -10.68 -22.77
N LEU A 213 -23.96 -11.06 -23.41
CA LEU A 213 -22.67 -11.26 -22.76
C LEU A 213 -22.07 -9.94 -22.26
N ARG A 214 -22.10 -8.88 -23.07
CA ARG A 214 -21.68 -7.53 -22.67
C ARG A 214 -22.57 -6.97 -21.57
N ARG A 215 -23.89 -7.23 -21.61
CA ARG A 215 -24.82 -6.84 -20.55
C ARG A 215 -24.54 -7.56 -19.23
N ASP A 216 -24.17 -8.85 -19.27
CA ASP A 216 -23.73 -9.58 -18.07
C ASP A 216 -22.39 -9.02 -17.54
N ALA A 217 -21.41 -8.81 -18.43
CA ALA A 217 -20.11 -8.26 -18.09
C ALA A 217 -20.23 -6.87 -17.46
N LEU A 218 -21.03 -5.97 -18.04
CA LEU A 218 -21.32 -4.64 -17.48
C LEU A 218 -21.91 -4.75 -16.08
N GLY A 219 -22.92 -5.60 -15.88
CA GLY A 219 -23.51 -5.81 -14.56
C GLY A 219 -22.50 -6.32 -13.53
N HIS A 220 -21.59 -7.20 -13.94
CA HIS A 220 -20.53 -7.70 -13.08
C HIS A 220 -19.50 -6.63 -12.72
N ILE A 221 -19.07 -5.82 -13.69
CA ILE A 221 -18.09 -4.74 -13.49
C ILE A 221 -18.69 -3.64 -12.59
N LEU A 222 -19.95 -3.25 -12.81
CA LEU A 222 -20.62 -2.23 -12.00
C LEU A 222 -20.87 -2.70 -10.55
N LYS A 223 -21.12 -4.01 -10.33
CA LYS A 223 -21.15 -4.58 -8.97
C LYS A 223 -19.81 -4.43 -8.27
N ARG A 224 -18.69 -4.65 -8.96
CA ARG A 224 -17.34 -4.43 -8.42
C ARG A 224 -17.07 -2.97 -8.08
N ALA A 225 -17.69 -2.03 -8.81
CA ALA A 225 -17.67 -0.61 -8.47
C ALA A 225 -18.54 -0.25 -7.25
N LYS A 226 -19.11 -1.24 -6.54
CA LYS A 226 -19.98 -1.08 -5.36
C LYS A 226 -21.24 -0.24 -5.62
N LEU A 227 -21.74 -0.25 -6.86
CA LEU A 227 -23.03 0.36 -7.19
C LEU A 227 -24.17 -0.52 -6.68
N ASP A 228 -25.27 0.12 -6.29
CA ASP A 228 -26.48 -0.54 -5.83
C ASP A 228 -27.20 -1.27 -6.97
N SER A 229 -27.88 -2.37 -6.63
CA SER A 229 -28.57 -3.22 -7.60
C SER A 229 -29.61 -2.45 -8.47
N PRO A 230 -30.43 -1.54 -7.91
CA PRO A 230 -31.35 -0.71 -8.71
C PRO A 230 -30.64 0.15 -9.77
N CYS A 231 -29.58 0.87 -9.41
CA CYS A 231 -28.80 1.67 -10.35
C CYS A 231 -28.22 0.81 -11.48
N ILE A 232 -27.65 -0.36 -11.14
CA ILE A 232 -27.09 -1.29 -12.12
C ILE A 232 -28.16 -1.76 -13.12
N GLN A 233 -29.36 -2.09 -12.64
CA GLN A 233 -30.46 -2.52 -13.52
C GLN A 233 -30.95 -1.38 -14.41
N ASN A 234 -30.98 -0.14 -13.91
CA ASN A 234 -31.32 1.02 -14.72
C ASN A 234 -30.32 1.19 -15.88
N ILE A 235 -29.01 1.20 -15.58
CA ILE A 235 -27.96 1.32 -16.60
C ILE A 235 -28.07 0.21 -17.65
N LYS A 236 -28.25 -1.05 -17.22
CA LYS A 236 -28.36 -2.20 -18.13
C LYS A 236 -29.58 -2.17 -19.04
N ARG A 237 -30.67 -1.49 -18.63
CA ARG A 237 -31.90 -1.35 -19.43
C ARG A 237 -31.82 -0.17 -20.39
N SER A 238 -31.22 0.93 -19.94
CA SER A 238 -31.24 2.21 -20.64
C SER A 238 -30.05 2.41 -21.59
N PHE A 239 -28.93 1.71 -21.36
CA PHE A 239 -27.73 1.87 -22.20
C PHE A 239 -27.87 1.15 -23.54
N ASN A 240 -27.69 1.90 -24.63
CA ASN A 240 -27.53 1.34 -25.96
C ASN A 240 -26.08 0.88 -26.18
N TYR A 241 -25.89 -0.43 -26.35
CA TYR A 241 -24.57 -1.08 -26.41
C TYR A 241 -23.72 -0.72 -27.64
N THR A 242 -24.23 0.11 -28.55
CA THR A 242 -23.49 0.69 -29.68
C THR A 242 -22.90 2.07 -29.38
N ASP A 243 -23.35 2.74 -28.33
CA ASP A 243 -23.02 4.14 -28.05
C ASP A 243 -21.78 4.28 -27.15
N ASN A 244 -21.25 5.50 -27.06
CA ASN A 244 -20.17 5.83 -26.14
C ASN A 244 -20.71 5.78 -24.69
N PHE A 245 -20.23 4.81 -23.90
CA PHE A 245 -20.73 4.53 -22.55
C PHE A 245 -20.55 5.71 -21.61
N LEU A 246 -19.37 6.34 -21.60
CA LEU A 246 -19.09 7.49 -20.75
C LEU A 246 -19.99 8.69 -21.09
N VAL A 247 -20.15 9.00 -22.38
CA VAL A 247 -21.05 10.08 -22.84
C VAL A 247 -22.50 9.78 -22.46
N PHE A 248 -22.94 8.52 -22.59
CA PHE A 248 -24.28 8.11 -22.16
C PHE A 248 -24.52 8.39 -20.68
N LEU A 249 -23.57 8.06 -19.80
CA LEU A 249 -23.69 8.30 -18.36
C LEU A 249 -23.85 9.79 -18.05
N LEU A 250 -23.05 10.64 -18.71
CA LEU A 250 -23.06 12.09 -18.51
C LEU A 250 -24.35 12.74 -19.01
N LYS A 251 -24.94 12.24 -20.10
CA LYS A 251 -26.19 12.77 -20.67
C LYS A 251 -27.45 12.41 -19.89
N ASN A 252 -27.51 11.22 -19.29
CA ASN A 252 -28.76 10.63 -18.78
C ASN A 252 -28.92 10.76 -17.25
N SER A 253 -28.42 11.84 -16.65
CA SER A 253 -28.47 12.06 -15.18
C SER A 253 -27.84 10.95 -14.34
N LEU A 254 -26.92 10.17 -14.92
CA LEU A 254 -26.14 9.13 -14.24
C LEU A 254 -24.68 9.60 -14.02
N HIS A 255 -24.45 10.91 -14.01
CA HIS A 255 -23.11 11.47 -13.89
C HIS A 255 -22.51 11.30 -12.47
N GLU A 256 -23.33 11.07 -11.45
CA GLU A 256 -22.89 10.83 -10.07
C GLU A 256 -22.11 9.53 -9.88
N ILE A 257 -22.27 8.54 -10.79
CA ILE A 257 -21.53 7.28 -10.71
C ILE A 257 -20.15 7.35 -11.36
N VAL A 258 -19.87 8.37 -12.18
CA VAL A 258 -18.59 8.54 -12.89
C VAL A 258 -17.39 8.52 -11.92
N PRO A 259 -17.41 9.22 -10.77
CA PRO A 259 -16.32 9.12 -9.80
C PRO A 259 -16.08 7.68 -9.34
N SER A 260 -17.13 6.91 -9.04
CA SER A 260 -16.98 5.50 -8.62
C SER A 260 -16.34 4.62 -9.68
N LEU A 261 -16.56 4.92 -10.98
CA LEU A 261 -15.98 4.17 -12.09
C LEU A 261 -14.54 4.57 -12.41
N PHE A 262 -14.19 5.86 -12.27
CA PHE A 262 -12.91 6.42 -12.74
C PHE A 262 -11.91 6.75 -11.64
N VAL A 263 -12.36 6.85 -10.38
CA VAL A 263 -11.46 6.81 -9.21
C VAL A 263 -10.67 5.49 -9.22
N SER A 264 -11.21 4.44 -9.84
CA SER A 264 -10.52 3.19 -10.16
C SER A 264 -10.16 3.04 -11.62
N PRO A 265 -8.89 3.30 -12.00
CA PRO A 265 -8.47 3.02 -13.37
C PRO A 265 -8.63 1.53 -13.71
N TYR A 266 -8.66 0.63 -12.73
CA TYR A 266 -9.05 -0.77 -12.94
C TYR A 266 -10.50 -0.94 -13.44
N ILE A 267 -11.47 -0.25 -12.83
CA ILE A 267 -12.88 -0.37 -13.25
C ILE A 267 -13.04 0.20 -14.66
N ALA A 268 -12.43 1.36 -14.93
CA ALA A 268 -12.41 1.96 -16.25
C ALA A 268 -11.73 1.04 -17.30
N TRP A 269 -10.56 0.47 -16.98
CA TRP A 269 -9.89 -0.52 -17.83
C TRP A 269 -10.75 -1.77 -18.07
N LYS A 270 -11.48 -2.25 -17.06
CA LYS A 270 -12.39 -3.39 -17.23
C LYS A 270 -13.56 -3.10 -18.15
N LEU A 271 -14.09 -1.89 -18.07
CA LEU A 271 -15.11 -1.43 -19.01
C LEU A 271 -14.52 -1.38 -20.42
N GLU A 272 -13.31 -0.84 -20.58
CA GLU A 272 -12.60 -0.80 -21.87
C GLU A 272 -12.34 -2.20 -22.45
N ALA A 273 -11.81 -3.11 -21.64
CA ALA A 273 -11.57 -4.50 -22.01
C ALA A 273 -12.87 -5.26 -22.34
N ALA A 274 -14.01 -4.82 -21.78
CA ALA A 274 -15.35 -5.31 -22.12
C ALA A 274 -15.96 -4.59 -23.34
N GLY A 275 -15.18 -3.76 -24.03
CA GLY A 275 -15.56 -3.05 -25.24
C GLY A 275 -16.44 -1.82 -25.00
N PHE A 276 -16.45 -1.25 -23.80
CA PHE A 276 -17.12 0.01 -23.50
C PHE A 276 -16.13 1.17 -23.62
N ASN A 277 -16.52 2.24 -24.31
CA ASN A 277 -15.65 3.41 -24.43
C ASN A 277 -15.57 4.16 -23.10
N THR A 278 -14.38 4.18 -22.51
CA THR A 278 -14.02 4.89 -21.27
C THR A 278 -13.06 6.04 -21.49
N ASP A 279 -12.53 6.21 -22.70
CA ASP A 279 -11.61 7.30 -23.01
C ASP A 279 -12.38 8.63 -23.01
N PRO A 280 -12.07 9.56 -22.09
CA PRO A 280 -12.75 10.85 -22.02
C PRO A 280 -12.61 11.68 -23.31
N CYS A 281 -11.54 11.43 -24.07
CA CYS A 281 -11.28 12.14 -25.32
C CYS A 281 -12.08 11.57 -26.52
N SER A 282 -12.73 10.42 -26.36
CA SER A 282 -13.49 9.81 -27.44
C SER A 282 -14.79 10.55 -27.70
N LEU A 283 -15.09 10.78 -28.99
CA LEU A 283 -16.28 11.51 -29.41
C LEU A 283 -17.53 10.62 -29.34
N GLY A 284 -18.65 11.21 -28.90
CA GLY A 284 -19.97 10.60 -29.02
C GLY A 284 -20.60 10.80 -30.41
N PRO A 285 -21.85 10.34 -30.60
CA PRO A 285 -22.58 10.49 -31.87
C PRO A 285 -22.70 11.94 -32.37
N GLU A 286 -22.73 12.91 -31.44
CA GLU A 286 -22.80 14.35 -31.72
C GLU A 286 -21.42 15.00 -31.97
N GLN A 287 -20.34 14.22 -32.13
CA GLN A 287 -18.97 14.73 -32.29
C GLN A 287 -18.47 15.57 -31.09
N LEU A 288 -18.99 15.28 -29.89
CA LEU A 288 -18.62 15.93 -28.64
C LEU A 288 -18.08 14.89 -27.65
N SER A 289 -17.01 15.24 -26.95
CA SER A 289 -16.33 14.35 -25.98
C SER A 289 -16.99 14.36 -24.60
N ALA A 290 -16.50 13.52 -23.69
CA ALA A 290 -16.96 13.51 -22.30
C ALA A 290 -16.69 14.84 -21.59
N PHE A 291 -15.58 15.52 -21.92
CA PHE A 291 -15.23 16.81 -21.31
C PHE A 291 -16.28 17.88 -21.56
N TYR A 292 -16.81 17.97 -22.79
CA TYR A 292 -17.92 18.87 -23.12
C TYR A 292 -19.13 18.66 -22.19
N TYR A 293 -19.54 17.41 -21.99
CA TYR A 293 -20.72 17.13 -21.14
C TYR A 293 -20.44 17.44 -19.68
N CYS A 294 -19.22 17.24 -19.19
CA CYS A 294 -18.83 17.65 -17.85
C CYS A 294 -18.84 19.17 -17.66
N LEU A 295 -18.45 19.95 -18.67
CA LEU A 295 -18.51 21.43 -18.64
C LEU A 295 -19.96 21.96 -18.54
N ASN A 296 -20.96 21.14 -18.84
CA ASN A 296 -22.37 21.49 -18.70
C ASN A 296 -22.97 21.15 -17.32
N LEU A 297 -22.25 20.38 -16.49
CA LEU A 297 -22.72 19.97 -15.16
C LEU A 297 -22.55 21.10 -14.13
N ASP A 298 -23.28 20.99 -13.02
CA ASP A 298 -23.15 21.90 -11.87
C ASP A 298 -21.83 21.74 -11.10
N SER A 299 -21.16 20.61 -11.29
CA SER A 299 -19.95 20.23 -10.59
C SER A 299 -18.85 19.85 -11.58
N THR A 300 -17.64 20.38 -11.35
CA THR A 300 -16.40 20.02 -12.05
C THR A 300 -15.77 18.74 -11.53
N LEU A 301 -16.34 18.10 -10.50
CA LEU A 301 -15.81 16.86 -9.93
C LEU A 301 -15.57 15.81 -11.03
N ASN A 302 -16.56 15.61 -11.91
CA ASN A 302 -16.45 14.67 -13.01
C ASN A 302 -15.39 15.08 -14.03
N LEU A 303 -15.29 16.39 -14.31
CA LEU A 303 -14.30 16.92 -15.22
C LEU A 303 -12.87 16.66 -14.71
N HIS A 304 -12.61 16.92 -13.43
CA HIS A 304 -11.31 16.66 -12.80
C HIS A 304 -10.99 15.18 -12.71
N VAL A 305 -11.97 14.33 -12.38
CA VAL A 305 -11.80 12.87 -12.35
C VAL A 305 -11.41 12.34 -13.73
N LEU A 306 -12.13 12.75 -14.77
CA LEU A 306 -11.87 12.30 -16.14
C LEU A 306 -10.57 12.91 -16.71
N TYR A 307 -10.26 14.16 -16.37
CA TYR A 307 -9.00 14.80 -16.76
C TYR A 307 -7.80 14.09 -16.14
N ASN A 308 -7.86 13.79 -14.84
CA ASN A 308 -6.81 13.07 -14.13
C ASN A 308 -6.64 11.65 -14.68
N TYR A 309 -7.73 10.98 -15.04
CA TYR A 309 -7.68 9.70 -15.72
C TYR A 309 -7.02 9.83 -17.09
N ALA A 310 -7.48 10.73 -17.96
CA ALA A 310 -6.91 10.88 -19.31
C ALA A 310 -5.42 11.31 -19.30
N SER A 311 -5.01 12.17 -18.36
CA SER A 311 -3.62 12.68 -18.29
C SER A 311 -2.63 11.68 -17.68
N ASN A 312 -3.09 10.75 -16.84
CA ASN A 312 -2.24 9.79 -16.14
C ASN A 312 -2.43 8.33 -16.59
N ASN A 313 -3.48 8.01 -17.35
CA ASN A 313 -3.77 6.65 -17.80
C ASN A 313 -2.93 6.30 -19.04
N ILE A 314 -1.65 6.03 -18.80
CA ILE A 314 -0.84 5.25 -19.73
C ILE A 314 -0.98 3.81 -19.26
N GLU A 315 -1.77 3.02 -20.00
CA GLU A 315 -2.07 1.64 -19.66
C GLU A 315 -0.79 0.85 -19.35
N ASN A 316 -0.57 0.55 -18.06
CA ASN A 316 0.46 -0.37 -17.55
C ASN A 316 1.91 0.15 -17.44
N SER A 317 2.17 1.42 -17.06
CA SER A 317 3.54 1.88 -16.82
C SER A 317 3.76 2.60 -15.48
N ASP A 318 4.99 2.54 -14.94
CA ASP A 318 5.48 3.41 -13.85
C ASP A 318 5.61 4.89 -14.29
N LYS A 319 5.06 5.24 -15.47
CA LYS A 319 5.11 6.57 -16.08
C LYS A 319 3.79 7.26 -15.82
N THR A 320 3.90 8.44 -15.26
CA THR A 320 2.80 9.32 -14.88
C THR A 320 3.22 10.75 -15.21
N THR A 321 2.33 11.72 -15.03
CA THR A 321 2.72 13.14 -15.10
C THR A 321 3.81 13.54 -14.08
N ARG A 322 4.11 12.71 -13.07
CA ARG A 322 5.25 12.88 -12.13
C ARG A 322 6.53 12.23 -12.61
N ASN A 323 6.42 11.15 -13.38
CA ASN A 323 7.54 10.43 -13.98
C ASN A 323 7.35 10.30 -15.51
N PRO A 324 7.28 11.43 -16.24
CA PRO A 324 6.73 11.42 -17.58
C PRO A 324 7.63 10.73 -18.60
N ASP A 325 6.99 10.32 -19.68
CA ASP A 325 7.60 9.81 -20.90
C ASP A 325 6.93 10.43 -22.15
N GLN A 326 7.21 9.90 -23.34
CA GLN A 326 6.61 10.41 -24.58
C GLN A 326 5.10 10.13 -24.67
N GLU A 327 4.60 9.07 -24.06
CA GLU A 327 3.17 8.75 -24.08
C GLU A 327 2.38 9.73 -23.20
N THR A 328 2.96 10.14 -22.07
CA THR A 328 2.41 11.19 -21.20
C THR A 328 2.23 12.49 -21.98
N GLN A 329 3.24 12.89 -22.76
CA GLN A 329 3.20 14.09 -23.59
C GLN A 329 2.11 14.01 -24.67
N ARG A 330 1.93 12.83 -25.29
CA ARG A 330 0.88 12.59 -26.28
C ARG A 330 -0.51 12.66 -25.67
N ALA A 331 -0.70 12.11 -24.46
CA ALA A 331 -1.98 12.15 -23.75
C ALA A 331 -2.40 13.59 -23.45
N LEU A 332 -1.52 14.42 -22.89
CA LEU A 332 -1.80 15.83 -22.60
C LEU A 332 -2.09 16.65 -23.88
N THR A 333 -1.41 16.34 -24.98
CA THR A 333 -1.67 16.98 -26.29
C THR A 333 -3.05 16.55 -26.84
N LYS A 334 -3.40 15.26 -26.72
CA LYS A 334 -4.72 14.75 -27.13
C LYS A 334 -5.86 15.40 -26.34
N ILE A 335 -5.67 15.65 -25.04
CA ILE A 335 -6.66 16.35 -24.20
C ILE A 335 -6.87 17.77 -24.71
N GLU A 336 -5.80 18.53 -24.96
CA GLU A 336 -5.87 19.87 -25.54
C GLU A 336 -6.62 19.88 -26.87
N ASP A 337 -6.19 19.03 -27.82
CA ASP A 337 -6.81 18.93 -29.14
C ASP A 337 -8.31 18.62 -29.05
N THR A 338 -8.69 17.76 -28.09
CA THR A 338 -10.09 17.37 -27.88
C THR A 338 -10.91 18.52 -27.29
N LEU A 339 -10.40 19.20 -26.26
CA LEU A 339 -11.06 20.36 -25.66
C LEU A 339 -11.26 21.47 -26.72
N GLN A 340 -10.26 21.72 -27.56
CA GLN A 340 -10.35 22.70 -28.65
C GLN A 340 -11.40 22.29 -29.70
N LYS A 341 -11.46 21.01 -30.08
CA LYS A 341 -12.49 20.48 -30.99
C LYS A 341 -13.89 20.60 -30.40
N ASP A 342 -14.08 20.29 -29.12
CA ASP A 342 -15.36 20.44 -28.44
C ASP A 342 -15.84 21.89 -28.45
N ARG A 343 -14.94 22.85 -28.23
CA ARG A 343 -15.24 24.29 -28.34
C ARG A 343 -15.71 24.67 -29.75
N LEU A 344 -15.01 24.21 -30.80
CA LEU A 344 -15.39 24.49 -32.19
C LEU A 344 -16.73 23.84 -32.55
N ASN A 345 -16.91 22.56 -32.24
CA ASN A 345 -18.11 21.78 -32.56
C ASN A 345 -19.36 22.30 -31.83
N SER A 346 -19.19 22.81 -30.61
CA SER A 346 -20.27 23.43 -29.83
C SER A 346 -20.52 24.91 -30.17
N LYS A 347 -19.81 25.47 -31.17
CA LYS A 347 -19.84 26.89 -31.54
C LYS A 347 -19.61 27.79 -30.32
N ASP A 348 -18.45 27.64 -29.68
CA ASP A 348 -18.07 28.33 -28.44
C ASP A 348 -19.11 28.17 -27.31
N PHE A 349 -19.56 26.93 -27.11
CA PHE A 349 -20.56 26.54 -26.10
C PHE A 349 -21.89 27.31 -26.22
N SER A 350 -22.22 27.84 -27.40
CA SER A 350 -23.46 28.61 -27.62
C SER A 350 -24.73 27.79 -27.43
N ILE A 351 -24.63 26.47 -27.56
CA ILE A 351 -25.71 25.50 -27.30
C ILE A 351 -26.09 25.47 -25.81
N VAL A 352 -25.17 25.85 -24.91
CA VAL A 352 -25.36 25.88 -23.46
C VAL A 352 -25.91 27.25 -23.03
N THR A 353 -27.18 27.52 -23.33
CA THR A 353 -27.79 28.87 -23.25
C THR A 353 -27.63 29.56 -21.88
N ASN A 354 -27.84 28.85 -20.78
CA ASN A 354 -27.83 29.44 -19.43
C ASN A 354 -26.46 29.37 -18.71
N ARG A 355 -25.48 28.62 -19.24
CA ARG A 355 -24.16 28.38 -18.58
C ARG A 355 -22.95 28.60 -19.48
N ARG A 356 -23.12 29.23 -20.64
CA ARG A 356 -22.05 29.47 -21.62
C ARG A 356 -20.79 30.09 -20.99
N TYR A 357 -20.97 31.17 -20.22
CA TYR A 357 -19.84 31.87 -19.58
C TYR A 357 -19.08 30.97 -18.59
N ILE A 358 -19.82 30.18 -17.82
CA ILE A 358 -19.33 29.20 -16.86
C ILE A 358 -18.49 28.13 -17.57
N ALA A 359 -19.06 27.48 -18.58
CA ALA A 359 -18.39 26.44 -19.35
C ALA A 359 -17.12 26.97 -20.03
N PHE A 360 -17.19 28.19 -20.59
CA PHE A 360 -16.04 28.84 -21.23
C PHE A 360 -14.91 29.11 -20.23
N LYS A 361 -15.23 29.63 -19.05
CA LYS A 361 -14.23 29.90 -18.00
C LYS A 361 -13.55 28.62 -17.52
N THR A 362 -14.32 27.56 -17.23
CA THR A 362 -13.76 26.28 -16.78
C THR A 362 -12.90 25.62 -17.87
N PHE A 363 -13.30 25.76 -19.14
CA PHE A 363 -12.50 25.34 -20.28
C PHE A 363 -11.14 26.04 -20.32
N GLU A 364 -11.10 27.37 -20.18
CA GLU A 364 -9.84 28.15 -20.17
C GLU A 364 -8.95 27.77 -18.97
N GLU A 365 -9.53 27.56 -17.80
CA GLU A 365 -8.82 27.14 -16.59
C GLU A 365 -8.12 25.78 -16.76
N ILE A 366 -8.81 24.80 -17.33
CA ILE A 366 -8.25 23.46 -17.57
C ILE A 366 -7.21 23.49 -18.68
N LEU A 367 -7.45 24.27 -19.73
CA LEU A 367 -6.50 24.41 -20.83
C LEU A 367 -5.18 25.00 -20.33
N CYS A 368 -5.25 26.05 -19.51
CA CYS A 368 -4.09 26.68 -18.87
C CYS A 368 -3.34 25.70 -17.96
N PHE A 369 -4.06 24.90 -17.15
CA PHE A 369 -3.44 23.88 -16.31
C PHE A 369 -2.79 22.76 -17.13
N ASN A 370 -3.43 22.30 -18.21
CA ASN A 370 -2.86 21.30 -19.13
C ASN A 370 -1.59 21.82 -19.81
N GLU A 371 -1.57 23.08 -20.21
CA GLU A 371 -0.40 23.75 -20.76
C GLU A 371 0.78 23.76 -19.75
N TYR A 372 0.52 24.12 -18.50
CA TYR A 372 1.50 24.03 -17.42
C TYR A 372 2.09 22.63 -17.26
N GLN A 373 1.24 21.59 -17.24
CA GLN A 373 1.71 20.20 -17.13
C GLN A 373 2.57 19.79 -18.33
N ARG A 374 2.18 20.16 -19.56
CA ARG A 374 2.96 19.86 -20.78
C ARG A 374 4.36 20.44 -20.72
N PHE A 375 4.51 21.71 -20.33
CA PHE A 375 5.82 22.35 -20.24
C PHE A 375 6.75 21.70 -19.21
N ILE A 376 6.20 21.21 -18.10
CA ILE A 376 6.98 20.44 -17.12
C ILE A 376 7.39 19.09 -17.72
N VAL A 377 6.45 18.37 -18.31
CA VAL A 377 6.66 17.05 -18.90
C VAL A 377 7.74 17.11 -20.00
N ASP A 378 7.66 18.10 -20.87
CA ASP A 378 8.58 18.29 -22.00
C ASP A 378 10.01 18.51 -21.50
N GLU A 379 10.21 19.38 -20.51
CA GLU A 379 11.53 19.65 -19.98
C GLU A 379 12.10 18.45 -19.22
N VAL A 380 11.29 17.78 -18.38
CA VAL A 380 11.74 16.58 -17.66
C VAL A 380 12.17 15.49 -18.66
N ASN A 381 11.41 15.30 -19.74
CA ASN A 381 11.77 14.39 -20.82
C ASN A 381 13.06 14.80 -21.55
N ASN A 382 13.26 16.10 -21.79
CA ASN A 382 14.48 16.61 -22.42
C ASN A 382 15.72 16.43 -21.53
N LEU A 383 15.62 16.76 -20.23
CA LEU A 383 16.68 16.54 -19.25
C LEU A 383 17.07 15.05 -19.14
N ARG A 384 16.09 14.14 -19.25
CA ARG A 384 16.33 12.68 -19.27
C ARG A 384 17.06 12.21 -20.52
N LYS A 385 16.66 12.69 -21.71
CA LYS A 385 17.35 12.37 -22.98
C LYS A 385 18.82 12.77 -22.91
N ASN A 386 19.10 13.96 -22.39
CA ASN A 386 20.47 14.47 -22.25
C ASN A 386 21.32 13.66 -21.24
N ARG A 387 20.69 13.05 -20.21
CA ARG A 387 21.38 12.18 -19.23
C ARG A 387 21.87 10.86 -19.82
N SER A 388 21.15 10.28 -20.79
CA SER A 388 21.49 8.99 -21.40
C SER A 388 22.78 9.01 -22.24
N LEU A 389 23.24 10.19 -22.66
CA LEU A 389 24.47 10.40 -23.41
C LEU A 389 25.73 10.47 -22.53
N GLU A 390 25.58 10.56 -21.21
CA GLU A 390 26.66 11.03 -20.33
C GLU A 390 27.19 10.00 -19.30
N THR A 391 26.56 8.83 -19.08
CA THR A 391 26.77 8.04 -17.84
C THR A 391 28.19 7.55 -17.55
N GLN A 392 28.76 8.02 -16.43
CA GLN A 392 29.45 7.25 -15.36
C GLN A 392 29.81 8.21 -14.19
N HIS A 393 29.67 7.75 -12.95
CA HIS A 393 29.93 8.42 -11.64
C HIS A 393 28.73 9.09 -10.91
N ASN A 394 28.57 8.64 -9.65
CA ASN A 394 27.48 8.88 -8.69
C ASN A 394 27.26 10.34 -8.24
N THR A 395 28.09 11.29 -8.67
CA THR A 395 27.92 12.73 -8.38
C THR A 395 26.82 13.40 -9.21
N ARG A 396 26.28 12.70 -10.23
CA ARG A 396 25.30 13.24 -11.20
C ARG A 396 23.83 13.28 -10.74
N ASN A 397 23.45 12.67 -9.62
CA ASN A 397 22.03 12.64 -9.22
C ASN A 397 21.54 13.99 -8.64
N VAL A 398 22.37 14.67 -7.86
CA VAL A 398 22.00 15.94 -7.19
C VAL A 398 21.83 17.09 -8.19
N GLN A 399 22.72 17.22 -9.18
CA GLN A 399 22.62 18.28 -10.20
C GLN A 399 21.38 18.12 -11.09
N PHE A 400 21.03 16.88 -11.42
CA PHE A 400 19.82 16.55 -12.17
C PHE A 400 18.57 16.95 -11.38
N THR A 401 18.48 16.56 -10.10
CA THR A 401 17.41 16.98 -9.18
C THR A 401 17.32 18.50 -9.08
N LYS A 402 18.45 19.19 -8.90
CA LYS A 402 18.52 20.66 -8.82
C LYS A 402 17.92 21.33 -10.06
N LYS A 403 18.27 20.86 -11.27
CA LYS A 403 17.72 21.39 -12.53
C LYS A 403 16.21 21.20 -12.64
N ILE A 404 15.69 20.04 -12.21
CA ILE A 404 14.25 19.77 -12.21
C ILE A 404 13.52 20.73 -11.25
N ILE A 405 14.01 20.91 -10.02
CA ILE A 405 13.40 21.85 -9.05
C ILE A 405 13.38 23.26 -9.60
N ILE A 406 14.49 23.73 -10.18
CA ILE A 406 14.57 25.06 -10.80
C ILE A 406 13.50 25.21 -11.88
N HIS A 407 13.32 24.21 -12.76
CA HIS A 407 12.30 24.27 -13.80
C HIS A 407 10.87 24.27 -13.25
N ILE A 408 10.58 23.40 -12.27
CA ILE A 408 9.25 23.34 -11.62
C ILE A 408 8.89 24.72 -11.05
N LEU A 409 9.83 25.36 -10.35
CA LEU A 409 9.62 26.68 -9.77
C LEU A 409 9.49 27.76 -10.85
N ASP A 410 10.32 27.74 -11.90
CA ASP A 410 10.23 28.70 -13.01
C ASP A 410 8.85 28.64 -13.71
N MET A 411 8.36 27.44 -13.99
CA MET A 411 7.03 27.24 -14.56
C MET A 411 5.94 27.67 -13.56
N TYR A 412 6.05 27.29 -12.28
CA TYR A 412 5.08 27.71 -11.27
C TYR A 412 4.95 29.23 -11.22
N PHE A 413 6.07 29.98 -11.29
CA PHE A 413 6.03 31.44 -11.29
C PHE A 413 5.35 32.05 -12.52
N LYS A 414 5.53 31.44 -13.70
CA LYS A 414 4.88 31.87 -14.95
C LYS A 414 3.36 31.71 -14.91
N TYR A 415 2.89 30.62 -14.29
CA TYR A 415 1.47 30.26 -14.20
C TYR A 415 0.81 30.71 -12.89
N PHE A 416 1.56 31.31 -11.97
CA PHE A 416 1.07 31.74 -10.66
C PHE A 416 -0.03 32.80 -10.73
N ASN A 417 0.06 33.73 -11.70
CA ASN A 417 -0.90 34.81 -11.90
C ASN A 417 -1.78 34.49 -13.11
N TYR A 418 -2.90 33.80 -12.86
CA TYR A 418 -3.94 33.52 -13.86
C TYR A 418 -5.28 34.16 -13.43
N PRO A 419 -5.99 34.87 -14.32
CA PRO A 419 -5.56 35.28 -15.66
C PRO A 419 -4.42 36.32 -15.56
N LYS A 420 -3.70 36.60 -16.65
CA LYS A 420 -2.44 37.39 -16.62
C LYS A 420 -2.64 38.83 -16.11
N GLU A 421 -3.85 39.36 -16.27
CA GLU A 421 -4.31 40.65 -15.77
C GLU A 421 -4.36 40.70 -14.23
N ALA A 422 -4.34 39.55 -13.54
CA ALA A 422 -4.30 39.47 -12.07
C ALA A 422 -3.00 40.05 -11.46
N SER A 423 -1.96 40.22 -12.26
CA SER A 423 -0.65 40.66 -11.78
C SER A 423 -0.63 42.12 -11.28
N SER A 424 -1.48 42.98 -11.84
CA SER A 424 -1.60 44.42 -11.49
C SER A 424 -2.54 44.71 -10.32
N GLU A 425 -3.27 43.72 -9.82
CA GLU A 425 -4.23 43.88 -8.72
C GLU A 425 -3.53 43.99 -7.36
N ASN A 426 -4.16 44.72 -6.42
CA ASN A 426 -3.74 44.72 -5.02
C ASN A 426 -4.01 43.34 -4.35
N LYS A 427 -3.53 43.12 -3.11
CA LYS A 427 -3.68 41.81 -2.41
C LYS A 427 -5.15 41.37 -2.31
N TYR A 428 -6.09 42.30 -2.15
CA TYR A 428 -7.53 42.00 -2.13
C TYR A 428 -8.10 41.65 -3.51
N GLY A 429 -7.71 42.37 -4.56
CA GLY A 429 -8.07 42.04 -5.95
C GLY A 429 -7.56 40.66 -6.36
N LYS A 430 -6.31 40.33 -5.99
CA LYS A 430 -5.73 38.98 -6.18
C LYS A 430 -6.53 37.91 -5.43
N PHE A 431 -7.00 38.20 -4.22
CA PHE A 431 -7.86 37.27 -3.48
C PHE A 431 -9.20 37.03 -4.19
N LYS A 432 -9.86 38.08 -4.72
CA LYS A 432 -11.10 37.93 -5.50
C LYS A 432 -10.89 37.04 -6.73
N ILE A 433 -9.77 37.21 -7.42
CA ILE A 433 -9.41 36.37 -8.56
C ILE A 433 -9.16 34.93 -8.11
N PHE A 434 -8.45 34.74 -6.99
CA PHE A 434 -8.25 33.43 -6.38
C PHE A 434 -9.56 32.70 -6.07
N ILE A 435 -10.56 33.37 -5.51
CA ILE A 435 -11.88 32.77 -5.27
C ILE A 435 -12.55 32.40 -6.59
N LYS A 436 -12.52 33.30 -7.57
CA LYS A 436 -13.11 33.05 -8.89
C LYS A 436 -12.48 31.81 -9.53
N SER A 437 -11.15 31.67 -9.54
CA SER A 437 -10.45 30.57 -10.20
C SER A 437 -9.87 29.54 -9.22
N SER A 438 -10.57 29.30 -8.11
CA SER A 438 -10.03 28.51 -6.99
C SER A 438 -9.66 27.07 -7.37
N GLU A 439 -10.34 26.50 -8.36
CA GLU A 439 -10.05 25.16 -8.85
C GLU A 439 -8.72 25.08 -9.61
N TYR A 440 -8.49 26.02 -10.52
CA TYR A 440 -7.22 26.15 -11.21
C TYR A 440 -6.06 26.28 -10.21
N TYR A 441 -6.20 27.17 -9.22
CA TYR A 441 -5.13 27.40 -8.24
C TYR A 441 -4.85 26.20 -7.35
N GLU A 442 -5.88 25.50 -6.88
CA GLU A 442 -5.68 24.26 -6.12
C GLU A 442 -4.99 23.18 -6.96
N ASN A 443 -5.37 23.01 -8.23
CA ASN A 443 -4.74 22.03 -9.11
C ASN A 443 -3.27 22.38 -9.39
N LEU A 444 -2.99 23.65 -9.66
CA LEU A 444 -1.64 24.18 -9.83
C LEU A 444 -0.79 23.89 -8.58
N ASP A 445 -1.23 24.37 -7.43
CA ASP A 445 -0.48 24.29 -6.17
C ASP A 445 -0.27 22.82 -5.76
N ASN A 446 -1.31 21.98 -5.85
CA ASN A 446 -1.20 20.56 -5.54
C ASN A 446 -0.22 19.86 -6.48
N TYR A 447 -0.33 20.06 -7.80
CA TYR A 447 0.59 19.40 -8.75
C TYR A 447 2.04 19.88 -8.60
N THR A 448 2.27 21.18 -8.41
CA THR A 448 3.60 21.71 -8.07
C THR A 448 4.14 21.08 -6.79
N CYS A 449 3.27 20.92 -5.79
CA CYS A 449 3.62 20.33 -4.51
C CYS A 449 4.14 18.89 -4.67
N LEU A 450 3.38 18.05 -5.38
CA LEU A 450 3.76 16.67 -5.69
C LEU A 450 5.17 16.61 -6.30
N LEU A 451 5.39 17.37 -7.37
CA LEU A 451 6.66 17.38 -8.09
C LEU A 451 7.81 17.96 -7.27
N PHE A 452 7.56 19.00 -6.49
CA PHE A 452 8.58 19.63 -5.66
C PHE A 452 9.07 18.67 -4.58
N PHE A 453 8.16 17.99 -3.88
CA PHE A 453 8.52 17.02 -2.84
C PHE A 453 9.26 15.80 -3.39
N ASP A 454 8.93 15.36 -4.62
CA ASP A 454 9.66 14.29 -5.33
C ASP A 454 11.15 14.58 -5.53
N HIS A 455 11.56 15.84 -5.47
CA HIS A 455 12.93 16.26 -5.76
C HIS A 455 13.63 16.98 -4.61
N CYS A 456 12.93 17.78 -3.82
CA CYS A 456 13.54 18.68 -2.83
C CYS A 456 14.29 17.94 -1.71
N LEU A 457 13.87 16.70 -1.39
CA LEU A 457 14.48 15.89 -0.34
C LEU A 457 15.85 15.32 -0.71
N PHE A 458 16.18 15.25 -2.00
CA PHE A 458 17.49 14.81 -2.50
C PHE A 458 18.54 15.92 -2.50
N LEU A 459 18.20 17.13 -2.02
CA LEU A 459 19.16 18.21 -1.88
C LEU A 459 20.10 17.95 -0.69
N PRO A 460 21.43 17.98 -0.89
CA PRO A 460 22.42 17.54 0.10
C PRO A 460 22.55 18.47 1.32
N LYS A 461 22.05 19.71 1.28
CA LYS A 461 22.04 20.65 2.41
C LYS A 461 20.64 21.17 2.66
N SER A 462 20.21 21.16 3.93
CA SER A 462 19.04 21.94 4.35
C SER A 462 19.46 23.40 4.44
N THR A 463 18.77 24.28 3.71
CA THR A 463 18.93 25.73 3.82
C THR A 463 17.68 26.29 4.47
N GLU A 464 17.77 27.46 5.09
CA GLU A 464 16.61 28.11 5.72
C GLU A 464 15.48 28.31 4.69
N ASN A 465 15.82 28.79 3.49
CA ASN A 465 14.88 28.95 2.39
C ASN A 465 14.22 27.63 1.96
N LEU A 466 14.94 26.49 1.98
CA LEU A 466 14.35 25.18 1.68
C LEU A 466 13.34 24.78 2.75
N THR A 467 13.69 24.96 4.03
CA THR A 467 12.79 24.67 5.16
C THR A 467 11.53 25.52 5.09
N ASP A 468 11.67 26.82 4.82
CA ASP A 468 10.54 27.75 4.68
C ASP A 468 9.67 27.46 3.47
N THR A 469 10.28 27.06 2.35
CA THR A 469 9.56 26.64 1.13
C THR A 469 8.72 25.40 1.42
N VAL A 470 9.33 24.37 2.02
CA VAL A 470 8.62 23.14 2.42
C VAL A 470 7.50 23.43 3.41
N HIS A 471 7.77 24.28 4.40
CA HIS A 471 6.80 24.67 5.42
C HIS A 471 5.57 25.36 4.81
N ASN A 472 5.78 26.42 4.03
CA ASN A 472 4.68 27.21 3.46
C ASN A 472 3.88 26.43 2.42
N LEU A 473 4.56 25.62 1.61
CA LEU A 473 3.91 24.73 0.65
C LEU A 473 2.99 23.74 1.36
N PHE A 474 3.49 23.10 2.42
CA PHE A 474 2.71 22.19 3.23
C PHE A 474 1.50 22.88 3.87
N LEU A 475 1.67 24.07 4.46
CA LEU A 475 0.57 24.83 5.06
C LEU A 475 -0.50 25.21 4.02
N THR A 476 -0.09 25.49 2.78
CA THR A 476 -1.01 25.77 1.68
C THR A 476 -1.92 24.57 1.41
N VAL A 477 -1.33 23.37 1.22
CA VAL A 477 -2.09 22.12 0.99
C VAL A 477 -2.95 21.75 2.19
N PHE A 478 -2.40 21.87 3.40
CA PHE A 478 -3.13 21.57 4.63
C PHE A 478 -4.33 22.51 4.82
N ALA A 479 -4.18 23.80 4.51
CA ALA A 479 -5.27 24.77 4.55
C ALA A 479 -6.38 24.48 3.52
N TYR A 480 -6.04 23.97 2.33
CA TYR A 480 -7.05 23.51 1.36
C TYR A 480 -7.94 22.39 1.92
N ASN A 481 -7.35 21.45 2.68
CA ASN A 481 -8.11 20.36 3.30
C ASN A 481 -8.98 20.83 4.48
N LEU A 482 -8.49 21.77 5.29
CA LEU A 482 -9.25 22.30 6.43
C LEU A 482 -10.37 23.26 6.02
N PHE A 483 -10.14 24.03 4.96
CA PHE A 483 -11.06 25.04 4.44
C PHE A 483 -11.38 24.75 2.97
N PRO A 484 -12.16 23.69 2.70
CA PRO A 484 -12.49 23.29 1.34
C PRO A 484 -13.31 24.37 0.63
N LYS A 485 -13.41 24.24 -0.69
CA LYS A 485 -14.24 25.13 -1.52
C LYS A 485 -15.70 25.14 -1.02
N CYS A 486 -16.34 26.30 -1.04
CA CYS A 486 -17.72 26.47 -0.59
C CYS A 486 -18.70 25.67 -1.46
N LEU A 487 -19.81 25.19 -0.87
CA LEU A 487 -20.85 24.39 -1.54
C LEU A 487 -21.70 25.17 -2.57
N HIS A 488 -21.42 26.46 -2.83
CA HIS A 488 -22.18 27.32 -3.75
C HIS A 488 -22.03 26.94 -5.25
N GLY A 489 -21.61 25.71 -5.55
CA GLY A 489 -21.28 25.26 -6.90
C GLY A 489 -19.98 25.87 -7.42
N VAL A 490 -19.56 25.41 -8.60
CA VAL A 490 -18.29 25.75 -9.27
C VAL A 490 -18.15 27.25 -9.55
N HIS A 491 -19.22 28.04 -9.40
CA HIS A 491 -19.28 29.41 -9.85
C HIS A 491 -19.96 30.34 -8.85
N CYS A 492 -19.15 30.80 -7.91
CA CYS A 492 -19.41 31.96 -7.06
C CYS A 492 -19.42 33.26 -7.90
N LEU A 493 -20.33 33.37 -8.87
CA LEU A 493 -20.48 34.56 -9.75
C LEU A 493 -21.45 35.58 -9.18
N GLN A 494 -22.37 35.14 -8.33
CA GLN A 494 -23.40 35.96 -7.67
C GLN A 494 -23.12 36.24 -6.21
N CYS A 495 -22.10 35.60 -5.62
CA CYS A 495 -21.66 35.94 -4.28
C CYS A 495 -20.97 37.30 -4.39
N ASP A 496 -21.65 38.34 -3.94
CA ASP A 496 -20.95 39.51 -3.42
C ASP A 496 -19.93 38.94 -2.43
N PHE A 497 -18.63 39.15 -2.68
CA PHE A 497 -17.46 38.56 -2.00
C PHE A 497 -17.37 38.84 -0.47
N LEU A 498 -18.52 39.16 0.12
CA LEU A 498 -18.86 39.56 1.45
C LEU A 498 -19.73 38.53 2.18
N GLU A 499 -20.18 37.44 1.53
CA GLU A 499 -20.85 36.33 2.25
C GLU A 499 -19.83 35.50 3.04
N ASP A 500 -20.21 35.13 4.27
CA ASP A 500 -19.38 34.48 5.29
C ASP A 500 -18.51 33.30 4.77
N PRO A 501 -19.03 32.28 4.05
CA PRO A 501 -18.26 31.05 3.80
C PRO A 501 -17.06 31.19 2.84
N CYS A 502 -17.03 32.21 1.96
CA CYS A 502 -15.89 32.44 1.06
C CYS A 502 -14.70 33.13 1.75
N THR A 503 -14.92 33.71 2.92
CA THR A 503 -13.90 34.48 3.64
C THR A 503 -12.78 33.58 4.17
N LEU A 504 -13.11 32.39 4.67
CA LEU A 504 -12.14 31.39 5.16
C LEU A 504 -11.11 30.97 4.12
N ARG A 505 -11.42 31.11 2.83
CA ARG A 505 -10.52 30.82 1.72
C ARG A 505 -9.37 31.83 1.60
N PHE A 506 -9.42 32.94 2.34
CA PHE A 506 -8.27 33.85 2.46
C PHE A 506 -7.09 33.20 3.19
N ILE A 507 -7.34 32.20 4.04
CA ILE A 507 -6.30 31.44 4.74
C ILE A 507 -5.39 30.68 3.76
N PRO A 508 -5.89 29.74 2.92
CA PRO A 508 -5.05 29.07 1.93
C PRO A 508 -4.42 30.04 0.92
N PHE A 509 -5.12 31.11 0.54
CA PHE A 509 -4.55 32.17 -0.31
C PHE A 509 -3.33 32.85 0.32
N SER A 510 -3.38 33.15 1.62
CA SER A 510 -2.26 33.79 2.34
C SER A 510 -1.05 32.86 2.42
N PHE A 511 -1.27 31.57 2.70
CA PHE A 511 -0.19 30.58 2.67
C PHE A 511 0.41 30.39 1.28
N ARG A 512 -0.43 30.41 0.24
CA ARG A 512 0.02 30.35 -1.16
C ARG A 512 0.94 31.52 -1.53
N LEU A 513 0.63 32.74 -1.08
CA LEU A 513 1.51 33.90 -1.26
C LEU A 513 2.85 33.72 -0.52
N ASN A 514 2.81 33.22 0.72
CA ASN A 514 4.03 32.96 1.49
C ASN A 514 4.91 31.88 0.85
N PHE A 515 4.29 30.84 0.29
CA PHE A 515 5.00 29.82 -0.48
C PHE A 515 5.66 30.41 -1.72
N PHE A 516 4.95 31.28 -2.44
CA PHE A 516 5.50 31.93 -3.63
C PHE A 516 6.77 32.75 -3.33
N GLU A 517 6.77 33.51 -2.23
CA GLU A 517 7.94 34.29 -1.80
C GLU A 517 9.10 33.39 -1.34
N SER A 518 8.84 32.36 -0.51
CA SER A 518 9.91 31.44 -0.08
C SER A 518 10.47 30.62 -1.25
N ALA A 519 9.62 30.19 -2.18
CA ALA A 519 10.03 29.52 -3.40
C ALA A 519 10.91 30.40 -4.29
N ARG A 520 10.64 31.71 -4.40
CA ARG A 520 11.50 32.66 -5.13
C ARG A 520 12.88 32.82 -4.49
N ALA A 521 12.92 32.89 -3.16
CA ALA A 521 14.18 32.93 -2.42
C ALA A 521 15.00 31.66 -2.68
N LEU A 522 14.38 30.48 -2.56
CA LEU A 522 15.01 29.20 -2.85
C LEU A 522 15.47 29.09 -4.31
N PHE A 523 14.65 29.53 -5.27
CA PHE A 523 15.00 29.52 -6.69
C PHE A 523 16.26 30.36 -6.98
N THR A 524 16.33 31.55 -6.38
CA THR A 524 17.49 32.45 -6.50
C THR A 524 18.73 31.81 -5.88
N GLU A 525 18.59 31.20 -4.71
CA GLU A 525 19.67 30.47 -4.04
C GLU A 525 20.19 29.31 -4.91
N LEU A 526 19.28 28.48 -5.44
CA LEU A 526 19.63 27.35 -6.29
C LEU A 526 20.32 27.82 -7.58
N LYS A 527 19.85 28.89 -8.23
CA LYS A 527 20.52 29.44 -9.43
C LYS A 527 21.91 30.00 -9.13
N ASN A 528 22.09 30.65 -7.97
CA ASN A 528 23.35 31.33 -7.64
C ASN A 528 24.41 30.42 -7.01
N SER A 529 24.04 29.19 -6.59
CA SER A 529 25.00 28.23 -6.04
C SER A 529 25.99 27.76 -7.13
N PRO A 530 27.30 28.08 -7.02
CA PRO A 530 28.26 27.92 -8.11
C PRO A 530 28.45 26.45 -8.51
N GLU A 531 28.45 26.18 -9.81
CA GLU A 531 28.55 24.82 -10.39
C GLU A 531 29.92 24.15 -10.21
N ASN A 532 30.94 24.87 -9.74
CA ASN A 532 32.31 24.38 -9.62
C ASN A 532 32.95 24.91 -8.32
N ILE A 533 33.16 24.05 -7.32
CA ILE A 533 34.29 24.22 -6.40
C ILE A 533 35.41 23.31 -6.92
N PRO A 534 36.49 23.86 -7.49
CA PRO A 534 37.66 23.08 -7.86
C PRO A 534 38.30 22.52 -6.59
N LYS A 535 38.86 21.31 -6.73
CA LYS A 535 39.71 20.64 -5.75
C LYS A 535 40.85 21.55 -5.28
N SER A 536 40.66 22.34 -4.22
CA SER A 536 41.76 23.00 -3.52
C SER A 536 42.11 22.23 -2.25
N LYS A 537 43.30 21.63 -2.32
CA LYS A 537 44.09 20.96 -1.29
C LYS A 537 43.92 21.54 0.12
N SER A 538 43.36 20.77 1.06
CA SER A 538 43.89 20.72 2.43
C SER A 538 43.41 19.49 3.22
N LYS A 539 44.37 18.59 3.44
CA LYS A 539 44.59 17.74 4.63
C LYS A 539 43.56 16.65 5.01
N LYS A 540 44.04 15.42 4.77
CA LYS A 540 43.73 14.11 5.36
C LYS A 540 42.31 13.55 5.13
N PRO A 541 42.19 12.39 4.46
CA PRO A 541 40.92 11.69 4.38
C PRO A 541 40.64 11.08 5.76
N ILE A 542 39.76 11.70 6.52
CA ILE A 542 39.06 10.99 7.58
C ILE A 542 38.14 10.01 6.84
N GLN A 543 38.41 8.73 7.00
CA GLN A 543 37.46 7.67 6.72
C GLN A 543 36.29 7.82 7.69
N SER A 544 35.42 8.80 7.44
CA SER A 544 34.06 8.80 7.94
C SER A 544 33.18 8.35 6.79
N GLN A 545 32.34 7.37 7.10
CA GLN A 545 31.28 6.86 6.25
C GLN A 545 30.35 7.99 5.81
N GLU A 546 30.66 8.66 4.70
CA GLU A 546 29.73 9.58 4.01
C GLU A 546 29.54 9.06 2.58
N ASN A 547 28.86 7.93 2.47
CA ASN A 547 28.33 7.41 1.21
C ASN A 547 26.96 6.75 1.42
N SER A 548 26.16 7.29 2.33
CA SER A 548 24.73 6.97 2.44
C SER A 548 23.98 8.26 2.73
N HIS A 549 23.04 8.62 1.86
CA HIS A 549 21.97 9.55 2.21
C HIS A 549 21.23 8.94 3.41
N ASP A 550 21.57 9.35 4.63
CA ASP A 550 20.92 8.85 5.84
C ASP A 550 19.45 9.32 5.86
N PRO A 551 18.46 8.41 5.88
CA PRO A 551 17.04 8.75 6.03
C PRO A 551 16.78 9.64 7.26
N GLY A 552 17.62 9.53 8.30
CA GLY A 552 17.57 10.38 9.50
C GLY A 552 17.73 11.88 9.22
N SER A 553 18.46 12.25 8.15
CA SER A 553 18.66 13.65 7.71
C SER A 553 17.42 14.26 7.07
N ILE A 554 16.55 13.45 6.44
CA ILE A 554 15.34 13.94 5.76
C ILE A 554 14.20 14.11 6.76
N VAL A 555 14.01 13.13 7.66
CA VAL A 555 13.02 13.18 8.74
C VAL A 555 13.27 14.39 9.64
N SER A 556 14.53 14.69 9.97
CA SER A 556 14.87 15.85 10.79
C SER A 556 14.48 17.15 10.10
N LYS A 557 14.77 17.33 8.79
CA LYS A 557 14.42 18.54 8.02
C LYS A 557 12.92 18.83 8.02
N ILE A 558 12.09 17.81 7.77
CA ILE A 558 10.63 17.99 7.77
C ILE A 558 10.12 18.24 9.20
N THR A 559 10.63 17.50 10.19
CA THR A 559 10.25 17.69 11.60
C THR A 559 10.65 19.08 12.11
N ASP A 560 11.82 19.58 11.72
CA ASP A 560 12.31 20.92 12.05
C ASP A 560 11.41 22.00 11.41
N SER A 561 10.98 21.80 10.16
CA SER A 561 10.03 22.72 9.51
C SER A 561 8.69 22.82 10.22
N LEU A 562 8.25 21.77 10.93
CA LEU A 562 6.96 21.72 11.62
C LEU A 562 7.08 21.92 13.15
N LYS A 563 8.31 22.05 13.66
CA LYS A 563 8.61 22.14 15.10
C LYS A 563 7.89 23.31 15.78
N TYR A 564 7.64 24.38 15.05
CA TYR A 564 7.06 25.62 15.55
C TYR A 564 5.52 25.65 15.48
N ILE A 565 4.84 24.60 14.99
CA ILE A 565 3.38 24.52 14.93
C ILE A 565 2.86 23.25 15.63
N PRO A 566 2.82 23.24 16.97
CA PRO A 566 2.38 22.07 17.74
C PRO A 566 0.92 21.69 17.46
N GLU A 567 0.06 22.63 17.06
CA GLU A 567 -1.34 22.40 16.69
C GLU A 567 -1.46 21.37 15.56
N ILE A 568 -0.62 21.49 14.52
CA ILE A 568 -0.65 20.62 13.34
C ILE A 568 -0.13 19.23 13.70
N LYS A 569 0.99 19.16 14.43
CA LYS A 569 1.56 17.89 14.91
C LYS A 569 0.55 17.10 15.75
N ASN A 570 -0.15 17.78 16.65
CA ASN A 570 -1.18 17.19 17.50
C ASN A 570 -2.41 16.73 16.70
N HIS A 571 -2.83 17.53 15.71
CA HIS A 571 -3.95 17.19 14.83
C HIS A 571 -3.68 15.90 14.05
N PHE A 572 -2.46 15.72 13.55
CA PHE A 572 -2.11 14.49 12.84
C PHE A 572 -2.17 13.27 13.73
N LEU A 573 -1.55 13.33 14.91
CA LEU A 573 -1.57 12.22 15.86
C LEU A 573 -2.99 11.73 16.15
N ILE A 574 -3.91 12.65 16.44
CA ILE A 574 -5.30 12.29 16.75
C ILE A 574 -6.09 11.85 15.52
N ASP A 575 -5.80 12.40 14.35
CA ASP A 575 -6.50 12.05 13.12
C ASP A 575 -6.17 10.62 12.67
N ARG A 576 -4.91 10.19 12.80
CA ARG A 576 -4.53 8.79 12.57
C ARG A 576 -5.26 7.85 13.52
N LEU A 577 -5.25 8.15 14.82
CA LEU A 577 -5.98 7.34 15.80
C LEU A 577 -7.46 7.21 15.43
N ARG A 578 -8.10 8.33 15.06
CA ARG A 578 -9.49 8.35 14.59
C ARG A 578 -9.70 7.45 13.38
N ARG A 579 -8.88 7.56 12.33
CA ARG A 579 -9.03 6.76 11.10
C ARG A 579 -8.98 5.24 11.39
N TYR A 580 -8.00 4.76 12.17
CA TYR A 580 -7.89 3.32 12.46
C TYR A 580 -8.99 2.81 13.40
N LEU A 581 -9.50 3.65 14.30
CA LEU A 581 -10.70 3.31 15.07
C LEU A 581 -11.93 3.20 14.18
N GLU A 582 -12.11 4.11 13.21
CA GLU A 582 -13.21 4.02 12.24
C GLU A 582 -13.10 2.77 11.37
N PHE A 583 -11.87 2.36 11.01
CA PHE A 583 -11.66 1.11 10.27
C PHE A 583 -12.08 -0.10 11.12
N SER A 584 -11.62 -0.17 12.37
CA SER A 584 -11.89 -1.32 13.23
C SER A 584 -13.34 -1.44 13.69
N ILE A 585 -14.05 -0.33 13.85
CA ILE A 585 -15.46 -0.33 14.27
C ILE A 585 -16.40 -0.83 13.16
N ASN A 586 -16.03 -0.62 11.89
CA ASN A 586 -16.87 -0.92 10.74
C ASN A 586 -16.43 -2.18 9.97
N VAL A 587 -15.34 -2.83 10.38
CA VAL A 587 -14.83 -4.02 9.70
C VAL A 587 -15.73 -5.24 9.99
N PRO A 588 -16.09 -6.05 8.98
CA PRO A 588 -16.77 -7.32 9.22
C PRO A 588 -15.82 -8.33 9.88
N LEU A 589 -16.38 -9.18 10.75
CA LEU A 589 -15.67 -10.29 11.39
C LEU A 589 -16.28 -11.61 10.89
N ASN A 590 -15.53 -12.36 10.08
CA ASN A 590 -15.95 -13.63 9.48
C ASN A 590 -14.96 -14.75 9.85
N GLU A 591 -15.46 -15.96 10.14
CA GLU A 591 -14.63 -17.16 10.46
C GLU A 591 -13.60 -17.50 9.39
N ASP A 592 -13.91 -17.23 8.13
CA ASP A 592 -13.04 -17.54 7.00
C ASP A 592 -12.09 -16.38 6.61
N GLU A 593 -12.25 -15.18 7.18
CA GLU A 593 -11.50 -13.98 6.75
C GLU A 593 -10.81 -13.26 7.92
N MET A 594 -9.48 -13.37 7.96
CA MET A 594 -8.63 -12.80 9.02
C MET A 594 -8.49 -11.26 8.95
N ASN A 595 -9.06 -10.60 7.94
CA ASN A 595 -8.96 -9.15 7.73
C ASN A 595 -9.50 -8.35 8.93
N GLY A 596 -10.67 -8.75 9.44
CA GLY A 596 -11.30 -8.04 10.56
C GLY A 596 -10.47 -8.10 11.84
N VAL A 597 -9.94 -9.30 12.13
CA VAL A 597 -9.04 -9.55 13.26
C VAL A 597 -7.80 -8.64 13.18
N LEU A 598 -7.08 -8.69 12.05
CA LEU A 598 -5.85 -7.90 11.83
C LEU A 598 -6.11 -6.39 11.85
N THR A 599 -7.26 -5.95 11.36
CA THR A 599 -7.67 -4.53 11.41
C THR A 599 -7.87 -4.05 12.85
N ILE A 600 -8.46 -4.87 13.72
CA ILE A 600 -8.62 -4.57 15.16
C ILE A 600 -7.26 -4.55 15.86
N GLU A 601 -6.38 -5.50 15.56
CA GLU A 601 -5.01 -5.48 16.10
C GLU A 601 -4.24 -4.23 15.69
N ARG A 602 -4.37 -3.79 14.43
CA ARG A 602 -3.75 -2.55 13.96
C ARG A 602 -4.28 -1.34 14.74
N ALA A 603 -5.58 -1.28 15.01
CA ALA A 603 -6.16 -0.23 15.84
C ALA A 603 -5.61 -0.26 17.28
N LEU A 604 -5.52 -1.44 17.90
CA LEU A 604 -4.89 -1.63 19.22
C LEU A 604 -3.44 -1.14 19.25
N GLN A 605 -2.67 -1.46 18.20
CA GLN A 605 -1.30 -1.00 18.04
C GLN A 605 -1.24 0.53 17.96
N VAL A 606 -2.09 1.15 17.13
CA VAL A 606 -2.13 2.62 16.93
C VAL A 606 -2.57 3.34 18.21
N ILE A 607 -3.51 2.78 18.99
CA ILE A 607 -3.86 3.29 20.32
C ILE A 607 -2.62 3.30 21.21
N GLY A 608 -1.94 2.17 21.35
CA GLY A 608 -0.76 2.07 22.19
C GLY A 608 0.40 2.95 21.72
N GLU A 609 0.61 3.10 20.40
CA GLU A 609 1.59 4.02 19.82
C GLU A 609 1.27 5.47 20.18
N THR A 610 -0.01 5.84 20.05
CA THR A 610 -0.49 7.20 20.32
C THR A 610 -0.37 7.54 21.80
N LEU A 611 -0.79 6.64 22.68
CA LEU A 611 -0.66 6.82 24.13
C LEU A 611 0.82 6.86 24.56
N ASN A 612 1.70 6.08 23.91
CA ASN A 612 3.13 6.05 24.25
C ASN A 612 3.89 7.31 23.79
N THR A 613 3.23 8.28 23.13
CA THR A 613 3.83 9.58 22.80
C THR A 613 3.97 10.52 24.00
N THR A 614 3.45 10.16 25.18
CA THR A 614 3.56 10.94 26.43
C THR A 614 4.98 11.05 27.00
N GLU A 615 5.96 10.31 26.45
CA GLU A 615 7.38 10.53 26.73
C GLU A 615 7.92 11.82 26.07
N SER A 616 7.10 12.48 25.23
CA SER A 616 7.38 13.75 24.54
C SER A 616 6.45 14.87 25.00
N SER A 617 6.75 16.14 24.67
CA SER A 617 5.96 17.34 24.98
C SER A 617 4.58 17.43 24.28
N CYS A 618 3.98 16.29 23.90
CA CYS A 618 2.75 16.18 23.14
C CYS A 618 1.51 16.34 24.04
N ILE A 619 0.75 17.42 23.84
CA ILE A 619 -0.47 17.73 24.62
C ILE A 619 -1.54 16.64 24.45
N ILE A 620 -1.75 16.19 23.21
CA ILE A 620 -2.80 15.21 22.89
C ILE A 620 -2.53 13.85 23.52
N GLY A 621 -1.27 13.41 23.58
CA GLY A 621 -0.93 12.15 24.23
C GLY A 621 -1.37 12.12 25.69
N HIS A 622 -1.14 13.20 26.43
CA HIS A 622 -1.54 13.29 27.84
C HIS A 622 -3.07 13.41 28.00
N LEU A 623 -3.76 14.17 27.14
CA LEU A 623 -5.24 14.22 27.16
C LEU A 623 -5.86 12.86 26.90
N LEU A 624 -5.33 12.11 25.93
CA LEU A 624 -5.79 10.76 25.62
C LEU A 624 -5.54 9.81 26.79
N CYS A 625 -4.38 9.88 27.46
CA CYS A 625 -4.14 9.08 28.67
C CYS A 625 -5.18 9.37 29.77
N SER A 626 -5.56 10.62 29.97
CA SER A 626 -6.60 11.00 30.95
C SER A 626 -8.02 10.56 30.58
N CYS A 627 -8.24 10.11 29.34
CA CYS A 627 -9.53 9.55 28.94
C CYS A 627 -9.76 8.12 29.45
N PHE A 628 -8.70 7.40 29.87
CA PHE A 628 -8.78 6.00 30.26
C PHE A 628 -8.53 5.80 31.76
N PRO A 629 -9.10 4.75 32.37
CA PRO A 629 -8.77 4.37 33.74
C PRO A 629 -7.27 4.06 33.91
N LYS A 630 -6.72 4.40 35.09
CA LYS A 630 -5.29 4.22 35.41
C LYS A 630 -4.81 2.78 35.20
N ASP A 631 -5.67 1.79 35.46
CA ASP A 631 -5.31 0.38 35.39
C ASP A 631 -5.22 -0.16 33.96
N VAL A 632 -5.91 0.49 33.01
CA VAL A 632 -6.00 0.03 31.61
C VAL A 632 -4.86 0.59 30.74
N LEU A 633 -4.36 1.79 31.05
CA LEU A 633 -3.24 2.40 30.32
C LEU A 633 -1.99 1.50 30.26
N PRO A 634 -1.52 0.90 31.37
CA PRO A 634 -0.43 -0.07 31.33
C PRO A 634 -0.69 -1.24 30.38
N ASP A 635 -1.94 -1.68 30.26
CA ASP A 635 -2.29 -2.81 29.40
C ASP A 635 -2.19 -2.44 27.93
N PHE A 636 -2.67 -1.26 27.50
CA PHE A 636 -2.43 -0.77 26.14
C PHE A 636 -0.93 -0.63 25.82
N PHE A 637 -0.13 -0.12 26.76
CA PHE A 637 1.33 -0.04 26.58
C PHE A 637 1.97 -1.41 26.46
N LYS A 638 1.58 -2.37 27.30
CA LYS A 638 2.08 -3.73 27.26
C LYS A 638 1.64 -4.44 25.99
N ILE A 639 0.39 -4.31 25.56
CA ILE A 639 -0.10 -4.87 24.29
C ILE A 639 0.75 -4.36 23.13
N ARG A 640 0.95 -3.04 23.04
CA ARG A 640 1.84 -2.45 22.03
C ARG A 640 3.27 -2.99 22.14
N ASN A 641 3.89 -2.89 23.31
CA ASN A 641 5.32 -3.18 23.48
C ASN A 641 5.67 -4.67 23.54
N HIS A 642 4.72 -5.53 23.86
CA HIS A 642 4.94 -6.94 24.15
C HIS A 642 4.21 -7.87 23.17
N CYS A 643 3.06 -7.45 22.62
CA CYS A 643 2.27 -8.27 21.70
C CYS A 643 2.40 -7.81 20.25
N LEU A 644 2.40 -6.49 19.96
CA LEU A 644 2.18 -5.99 18.59
C LEU A 644 3.40 -5.32 17.92
N SER A 645 4.31 -4.68 18.68
CA SER A 645 5.42 -3.88 18.09
C SER A 645 6.81 -4.53 18.20
N LYS A 646 6.93 -5.67 18.88
CA LYS A 646 8.21 -6.39 19.04
C LYS A 646 7.95 -7.87 19.01
N TYR A 647 8.77 -8.61 18.28
CA TYR A 647 8.70 -10.06 18.31
C TYR A 647 9.14 -10.58 19.69
N ARG A 648 8.23 -11.25 20.38
CA ARG A 648 8.47 -12.00 21.61
C ARG A 648 7.92 -13.41 21.44
N PRO A 649 8.76 -14.46 21.51
CA PRO A 649 8.34 -15.83 21.27
C PRO A 649 7.02 -16.26 21.92
N ARG A 650 6.88 -16.09 23.24
CA ARG A 650 5.69 -16.53 23.98
C ARG A 650 4.46 -15.73 23.58
N THR A 651 4.58 -14.41 23.61
CA THR A 651 3.47 -13.49 23.38
C THR A 651 2.96 -13.54 21.94
N MET A 652 3.87 -13.71 20.98
CA MET A 652 3.51 -13.84 19.57
C MET A 652 2.68 -15.10 19.34
N ASN A 653 3.08 -16.25 19.91
CA ASN A 653 2.31 -17.49 19.80
C ASN A 653 0.93 -17.41 20.47
N GLY A 654 0.85 -16.78 21.64
CA GLY A 654 -0.42 -16.49 22.29
C GLY A 654 -1.32 -15.62 21.42
N LYS A 655 -0.77 -14.58 20.81
CA LYS A 655 -1.46 -13.72 19.82
C LYS A 655 -2.05 -14.56 18.68
N PHE A 656 -1.25 -15.40 18.02
CA PHE A 656 -1.72 -16.26 16.92
C PHE A 656 -2.84 -17.22 17.30
N MET A 657 -2.86 -17.71 18.53
CA MET A 657 -3.96 -18.55 19.00
C MET A 657 -5.23 -17.73 19.24
N LEU A 658 -5.10 -16.51 19.77
CA LEU A 658 -6.22 -15.60 19.96
C LEU A 658 -6.84 -15.12 18.65
N GLU A 659 -6.05 -14.99 17.58
CA GLU A 659 -6.55 -14.62 16.24
C GLU A 659 -7.57 -15.62 15.68
N LYS A 660 -7.62 -16.84 16.21
CA LYS A 660 -8.62 -17.87 15.84
C LYS A 660 -9.93 -17.74 16.63
N ASP A 661 -9.98 -16.93 17.68
CA ASP A 661 -11.17 -16.69 18.50
C ASP A 661 -11.87 -15.40 18.06
N ILE A 662 -12.82 -15.53 17.15
CA ILE A 662 -13.53 -14.37 16.61
C ILE A 662 -14.45 -13.72 17.64
N PHE A 663 -15.03 -14.50 18.55
CA PHE A 663 -15.86 -13.94 19.63
C PHE A 663 -15.06 -12.99 20.52
N ARG A 664 -13.76 -13.28 20.73
CA ARG A 664 -12.87 -12.35 21.42
C ARG A 664 -12.69 -11.05 20.65
N PHE A 665 -12.51 -11.12 19.34
CA PHE A 665 -12.35 -9.94 18.51
C PHE A 665 -13.64 -9.12 18.34
N ASP A 666 -14.81 -9.74 18.38
CA ASP A 666 -16.09 -9.02 18.45
C ASP A 666 -16.18 -8.18 19.74
N ARG A 667 -15.80 -8.76 20.88
CA ARG A 667 -15.72 -8.03 22.15
C ARG A 667 -14.70 -6.89 22.09
N LEU A 668 -13.52 -7.13 21.52
CA LEU A 668 -12.52 -6.08 21.30
C LEU A 668 -13.02 -4.97 20.36
N GLN A 669 -13.79 -5.30 19.32
CA GLN A 669 -14.42 -4.30 18.46
C GLN A 669 -15.40 -3.42 19.23
N ASN A 670 -16.18 -4.00 20.16
CA ASN A 670 -17.05 -3.23 21.03
C ASN A 670 -16.25 -2.31 21.98
N VAL A 671 -15.07 -2.76 22.44
CA VAL A 671 -14.13 -1.87 23.14
C VAL A 671 -13.65 -0.73 22.22
N MET A 672 -13.33 -0.99 20.95
CA MET A 672 -12.94 0.06 20.00
C MET A 672 -14.05 1.11 19.81
N LYS A 673 -15.32 0.69 19.75
CA LYS A 673 -16.49 1.59 19.72
C LYS A 673 -16.53 2.50 20.96
N GLN A 674 -16.29 1.92 22.13
CA GLN A 674 -16.24 2.67 23.38
C GLN A 674 -15.08 3.66 23.40
N VAL A 675 -13.88 3.23 22.99
CA VAL A 675 -12.69 4.08 22.86
C VAL A 675 -12.99 5.29 21.96
N TYR A 676 -13.60 5.06 20.79
CA TYR A 676 -13.97 6.14 19.86
C TYR A 676 -14.91 7.16 20.50
N HIS A 677 -15.94 6.70 21.22
CA HIS A 677 -16.86 7.60 21.93
C HIS A 677 -16.23 8.35 23.11
N ILE A 678 -15.25 7.74 23.77
CA ILE A 678 -14.51 8.34 24.89
C ILE A 678 -13.60 9.47 24.38
N ILE A 679 -12.85 9.25 23.30
CA ILE A 679 -11.88 10.23 22.78
C ILE A 679 -12.52 11.34 21.93
N GLN A 680 -13.78 11.18 21.53
CA GLN A 680 -14.50 12.12 20.65
C GLN A 680 -14.39 13.61 21.09
N PRO A 681 -14.52 13.98 22.39
CA PRO A 681 -14.39 15.37 22.82
C PRO A 681 -12.97 15.93 22.62
N VAL A 682 -11.94 15.08 22.75
CA VAL A 682 -10.54 15.46 22.51
C VAL A 682 -10.32 15.67 21.02
N TYR A 683 -10.88 14.82 20.17
CA TYR A 683 -10.83 14.97 18.72
C TYR A 683 -11.47 16.28 18.26
N LEU A 684 -12.71 16.54 18.68
CA LEU A 684 -13.44 17.76 18.31
C LEU A 684 -12.74 19.02 18.84
N SER A 685 -12.26 18.99 20.10
CA SER A 685 -11.49 20.10 20.66
C SER A 685 -10.23 20.39 19.85
N GLN A 686 -9.50 19.35 19.42
CA GLN A 686 -8.30 19.52 18.60
C GLN A 686 -8.62 20.01 17.18
N LEU A 687 -9.75 19.58 16.59
CA LEU A 687 -10.23 20.08 15.30
C LEU A 687 -10.56 21.58 15.37
N PHE A 688 -11.33 22.01 16.37
CA PHE A 688 -11.66 23.42 16.54
C PHE A 688 -10.41 24.25 16.89
N ARG A 689 -9.48 23.71 17.67
CA ARG A 689 -8.20 24.39 17.96
C ARG A 689 -7.40 24.66 16.69
N ILE A 690 -7.28 23.69 15.78
CA ILE A 690 -6.52 23.91 14.54
C ILE A 690 -7.24 24.90 13.62
N GLN A 691 -8.58 24.87 13.57
CA GLN A 691 -9.37 25.84 12.81
C GLN A 691 -9.21 27.25 13.38
N ASP A 692 -9.39 27.43 14.69
CA ASP A 692 -9.20 28.70 15.40
C ASP A 692 -7.80 29.27 15.18
N PHE A 693 -6.76 28.45 15.31
CA PHE A 693 -5.38 28.85 15.03
C PHE A 693 -5.20 29.40 13.60
N MET A 694 -5.72 28.68 12.60
CA MET A 694 -5.62 29.08 11.20
C MET A 694 -6.45 30.33 10.89
N ILE A 695 -7.64 30.46 11.49
CA ILE A 695 -8.52 31.62 11.32
C ILE A 695 -7.91 32.86 11.95
N LYS A 696 -7.33 32.76 13.15
CA LYS A 696 -6.60 33.88 13.79
C LYS A 696 -5.45 34.36 12.92
N LYS A 697 -4.70 33.45 12.30
CA LYS A 697 -3.63 33.80 11.36
C LYS A 697 -4.20 34.50 10.12
N GLY A 698 -5.28 33.99 9.55
CA GLY A 698 -5.97 34.64 8.43
C GLY A 698 -6.55 36.01 8.78
N LEU A 699 -7.08 36.18 9.99
CA LEU A 699 -7.60 37.44 10.50
C LEU A 699 -6.48 38.49 10.57
N HIS A 700 -5.35 38.14 11.20
CA HIS A 700 -4.20 39.05 11.27
C HIS A 700 -3.69 39.45 9.88
N GLU A 701 -3.60 38.49 8.95
CA GLU A 701 -3.21 38.75 7.56
C GLU A 701 -4.21 39.64 6.79
N SER A 702 -5.48 39.68 7.23
CA SER A 702 -6.55 40.42 6.57
C SER A 702 -6.68 41.87 7.03
N GLU A 703 -6.26 42.17 8.27
CA GLU A 703 -6.30 43.52 8.88
C GLU A 703 -5.53 44.56 8.05
N GLY A 704 -4.44 44.13 7.38
CA GLY A 704 -3.65 44.97 6.48
C GLY A 704 -4.06 44.94 5.00
N VAL A 705 -5.17 44.28 4.65
CA VAL A 705 -5.57 44.03 3.25
C VAL A 705 -6.85 44.74 2.86
N HIS A 706 -7.94 44.54 3.61
CA HIS A 706 -9.24 45.17 3.32
C HIS A 706 -10.16 45.09 4.54
N GLU A 707 -10.79 46.21 4.92
CA GLU A 707 -11.63 46.31 6.13
C GLU A 707 -12.75 45.27 6.16
N VAL A 708 -13.52 45.17 5.08
CA VAL A 708 -14.65 44.22 5.04
C VAL A 708 -14.21 42.75 5.09
N LEU A 709 -13.03 42.42 4.54
CA LEU A 709 -12.49 41.06 4.64
C LEU A 709 -12.10 40.75 6.08
N SER A 710 -11.48 41.73 6.77
CA SER A 710 -11.15 41.61 8.19
C SER A 710 -12.40 41.44 9.04
N ASP A 711 -13.45 42.22 8.81
CA ASP A 711 -14.69 42.10 9.57
C ASP A 711 -15.41 40.77 9.34
N ASN A 712 -15.38 40.23 8.12
CA ASN A 712 -15.90 38.90 7.85
C ASN A 712 -15.03 37.80 8.48
N MET A 713 -13.70 37.93 8.46
CA MET A 713 -12.82 37.02 9.21
C MET A 713 -13.09 37.06 10.72
N LYS A 714 -13.43 38.23 11.29
CA LYS A 714 -13.87 38.35 12.69
C LYS A 714 -15.19 37.63 12.93
N LYS A 715 -16.16 37.72 12.00
CA LYS A 715 -17.42 36.96 12.10
C LYS A 715 -17.18 35.45 12.07
N GLU A 716 -16.35 34.96 11.16
CA GLU A 716 -15.96 33.54 11.07
C GLU A 716 -15.27 33.05 12.36
N HIS A 717 -14.34 33.86 12.90
CA HIS A 717 -13.73 33.60 14.20
C HIS A 717 -14.76 33.52 15.33
N ASN A 718 -15.73 34.43 15.36
CA ASN A 718 -16.83 34.39 16.32
C ASN A 718 -17.74 33.17 16.11
N GLY A 719 -17.94 32.74 14.85
CA GLY A 719 -18.68 31.52 14.50
C GLY A 719 -18.02 30.26 15.04
N ILE A 720 -16.71 30.11 14.83
CA ILE A 720 -15.94 29.01 15.45
C ILE A 720 -15.98 29.08 16.97
N THR A 721 -15.91 30.29 17.56
CA THR A 721 -16.03 30.46 19.01
C THR A 721 -17.38 29.95 19.52
N ARG A 722 -18.49 30.22 18.81
CA ARG A 722 -19.81 29.66 19.16
C ARG A 722 -19.87 28.13 19.04
N LEU A 723 -19.28 27.55 17.98
CA LEU A 723 -19.22 26.09 17.82
C LEU A 723 -18.39 25.43 18.94
N ILE A 724 -17.32 26.10 19.38
CA ILE A 724 -16.54 25.71 20.55
C ILE A 724 -17.43 25.71 21.80
N ASP A 725 -18.23 26.76 22.02
CA ASP A 725 -19.17 26.86 23.15
C ASP A 725 -20.24 25.76 23.12
N GLU A 726 -20.84 25.51 21.95
CA GLU A 726 -21.83 24.46 21.75
C GLU A 726 -21.25 23.07 22.02
N ASN A 727 -20.03 22.81 21.54
CA ASN A 727 -19.32 21.57 21.78
C ASN A 727 -18.98 21.40 23.27
N PHE A 728 -18.54 22.47 23.95
CA PHE A 728 -18.29 22.45 25.39
C PHE A 728 -19.57 22.09 26.17
N LYS A 729 -20.70 22.74 25.85
CA LYS A 729 -22.01 22.44 26.46
C LYS A 729 -22.45 21.00 26.19
N LYS A 730 -22.30 20.52 24.96
CA LYS A 730 -22.69 19.15 24.54
C LYS A 730 -21.90 18.06 25.28
N TYR A 731 -20.62 18.29 25.56
CA TYR A 731 -19.73 17.31 26.20
C TYR A 731 -19.30 17.71 27.61
N LYS A 732 -20.11 18.55 28.29
CA LYS A 732 -19.77 19.16 29.58
C LYS A 732 -19.44 18.11 30.66
N SER A 733 -20.21 17.02 30.76
CA SER A 733 -19.94 15.88 31.65
C SER A 733 -18.62 15.18 31.35
N LYS A 734 -18.32 14.95 30.08
CA LYS A 734 -17.05 14.35 29.66
C LYS A 734 -15.85 15.25 29.93
N TYR A 735 -15.99 16.57 29.80
CA TYR A 735 -14.92 17.52 30.15
C TYR A 735 -14.66 17.54 31.66
N LYS A 736 -15.69 17.47 32.50
CA LYS A 736 -15.56 17.31 33.97
C LYS A 736 -14.78 16.04 34.32
N LEU A 737 -15.12 14.91 33.69
CA LEU A 737 -14.42 13.64 33.90
C LEU A 737 -12.96 13.73 33.43
N LEU A 738 -12.72 14.27 32.24
CA LEU A 738 -11.39 14.44 31.66
C LEU A 738 -10.49 15.31 32.56
N SER A 739 -11.01 16.42 33.09
CA SER A 739 -10.25 17.31 33.96
C SER A 739 -9.90 16.66 35.28
N ASN A 740 -10.84 15.95 35.92
CA ASN A 740 -10.59 15.21 37.15
C ASN A 740 -9.52 14.14 36.94
N ASN A 741 -9.64 13.34 35.88
CA ASN A 741 -8.66 12.31 35.55
C ASN A 741 -7.28 12.88 35.23
N LEU A 742 -7.21 14.04 34.56
CA LEU A 742 -5.94 14.72 34.26
C LEU A 742 -5.28 15.25 35.54
N LEU A 743 -6.06 15.86 36.45
CA LEU A 743 -5.55 16.32 37.75
C LEU A 743 -5.02 15.13 38.57
N ASP A 744 -5.79 14.04 38.65
CA ASP A 744 -5.36 12.80 39.31
C ASP A 744 -4.10 12.22 38.65
N TYR A 745 -3.99 12.27 37.32
CA TYR A 745 -2.84 11.79 36.58
C TYR A 745 -1.57 12.60 36.90
N VAL A 746 -1.66 13.93 37.00
CA VAL A 746 -0.51 14.78 37.35
C VAL A 746 -0.11 14.61 38.82
N GLU A 747 -1.08 14.49 39.73
CA GLU A 747 -0.86 14.34 41.17
C GLU A 747 -0.21 13.00 41.53
N ASN A 748 -0.66 11.91 40.90
CA ASN A 748 -0.25 10.54 41.26
C ASN A 748 0.92 9.98 40.42
N ASP A 749 1.37 10.68 39.37
CA ASP A 749 2.50 10.18 38.58
C ASP A 749 3.83 10.44 39.30
N GLU A 750 4.35 9.41 39.97
CA GLU A 750 5.64 9.41 40.68
C GLU A 750 6.86 9.30 39.73
N ARG A 751 6.65 9.13 38.41
CA ARG A 751 7.75 8.99 37.46
C ARG A 751 8.62 10.25 37.41
N LYS A 752 9.92 10.10 37.68
CA LYS A 752 10.94 11.16 37.58
C LYS A 752 11.33 11.54 36.13
N VAL A 753 10.53 11.20 35.12
CA VAL A 753 10.92 11.38 33.71
C VAL A 753 10.67 12.82 33.25
N LYS A 754 11.77 13.52 32.94
CA LYS A 754 11.88 14.94 32.60
C LYS A 754 10.81 15.51 31.65
N ASN A 755 10.56 14.83 30.53
CA ASN A 755 9.66 15.34 29.49
C ASN A 755 8.17 15.08 29.81
N SER A 756 7.87 14.08 30.63
CA SER A 756 6.49 13.70 30.99
C SER A 756 5.83 14.77 31.87
N LYS A 757 6.53 15.25 32.90
CA LYS A 757 6.02 16.29 33.81
C LYS A 757 5.82 17.64 33.11
N LEU A 758 6.74 18.01 32.23
CA LEU A 758 6.62 19.22 31.42
C LEU A 758 5.41 19.15 30.46
N GLY A 759 5.19 17.99 29.83
CA GLY A 759 4.05 17.72 28.97
C GLY A 759 2.72 17.73 29.74
N GLN A 760 2.69 17.14 30.94
CA GLN A 760 1.54 17.16 31.86
C GLN A 760 1.11 18.58 32.24
N LEU A 761 2.03 19.41 32.72
CA LEU A 761 1.75 20.81 33.07
C LEU A 761 1.29 21.61 31.85
N THR A 762 1.93 21.41 30.70
CA THR A 762 1.52 22.07 29.44
C THR A 762 0.10 21.65 29.03
N THR A 763 -0.27 20.40 29.30
CA THR A 763 -1.61 19.86 29.01
C THR A 763 -2.67 20.40 29.97
N LEU A 764 -2.36 20.49 31.27
CA LEU A 764 -3.24 21.14 32.25
C LEU A 764 -3.47 22.60 31.88
N LYS A 765 -2.40 23.35 31.59
CA LYS A 765 -2.50 24.74 31.13
C LYS A 765 -3.41 24.84 29.92
N PHE A 766 -3.23 23.97 28.92
CA PHE A 766 -4.07 23.95 27.72
C PHE A 766 -5.55 23.75 28.06
N LEU A 767 -5.89 22.71 28.83
CA LEU A 767 -7.28 22.38 29.16
C LEU A 767 -7.95 23.49 29.98
N PHE A 768 -7.23 24.04 30.96
CA PHE A 768 -7.81 25.06 31.83
C PHE A 768 -7.82 26.45 31.18
N THR A 769 -6.90 26.76 30.27
CA THR A 769 -7.01 27.96 29.41
C THR A 769 -8.28 27.90 28.57
N PHE A 770 -8.61 26.71 28.03
CA PHE A 770 -9.87 26.48 27.32
C PHE A 770 -11.09 26.71 28.23
N PHE A 771 -11.05 26.23 29.48
CA PHE A 771 -12.13 26.44 30.46
C PHE A 771 -12.30 27.89 30.93
N GLY A 772 -11.25 28.71 30.92
CA GLY A 772 -11.29 30.08 31.45
C GLY A 772 -12.31 31.00 30.77
N SER A 773 -12.76 30.66 29.56
CA SER A 773 -13.85 31.36 28.86
C SER A 773 -15.25 31.08 29.44
N TYR A 774 -15.39 30.03 30.26
CA TYR A 774 -16.65 29.57 30.85
C TYR A 774 -16.73 29.74 32.37
N CYS A 775 -15.67 30.25 32.99
CA CYS A 775 -15.60 30.55 34.41
C CYS A 775 -16.31 31.87 34.75
N ASP A 776 -16.84 31.99 35.96
CA ASP A 776 -17.23 33.29 36.53
C ASP A 776 -16.00 34.18 36.77
N GLU A 777 -16.19 35.50 36.98
CA GLU A 777 -15.06 36.43 37.16
C GLU A 777 -14.10 36.02 38.29
N ARG A 778 -14.65 35.51 39.39
CA ARG A 778 -13.86 35.05 40.54
C ARG A 778 -12.96 33.88 40.17
N SER A 779 -13.53 32.83 39.57
CA SER A 779 -12.81 31.64 39.12
C SER A 779 -11.85 31.96 37.99
N LYS A 780 -12.16 32.95 37.15
CA LYS A 780 -11.27 33.43 36.07
C LYS A 780 -10.02 34.12 36.63
N ASN A 781 -10.17 34.95 37.66
CA ASN A 781 -9.04 35.59 38.33
C ASN A 781 -8.17 34.54 39.06
N GLU A 782 -8.81 33.61 39.78
CA GLU A 782 -8.11 32.51 40.45
C GLU A 782 -7.39 31.58 39.45
N LEU A 783 -8.03 31.27 38.34
CA LEU A 783 -7.45 30.50 37.24
C LEU A 783 -6.24 31.23 36.65
N SER A 784 -6.35 32.53 36.35
CA SER A 784 -5.23 33.31 35.80
C SER A 784 -4.03 33.32 36.74
N SER A 785 -4.25 33.46 38.06
CA SER A 785 -3.18 33.35 39.06
C SER A 785 -2.56 31.95 39.06
N THR A 786 -3.40 30.90 39.03
CA THR A 786 -2.95 29.51 39.05
C THR A 786 -2.15 29.14 37.79
N LEU A 787 -2.54 29.65 36.62
CA LEU A 787 -1.81 29.46 35.36
C LEU A 787 -0.44 30.18 35.38
N ASN A 788 -0.34 31.35 36.04
CA ASN A 788 0.94 32.04 36.23
C ASN A 788 1.88 31.25 37.15
N ASP A 789 1.39 30.78 38.30
CA ASP A 789 2.14 29.89 39.21
C ASP A 789 2.66 28.65 38.45
N MET A 790 1.84 28.11 37.53
CA MET A 790 2.21 26.97 36.68
C MET A 790 3.28 27.31 35.64
N ASP A 791 3.26 28.52 35.05
CA ASP A 791 4.30 28.97 34.12
C ASP A 791 5.64 29.20 34.80
N GLU A 792 5.64 29.71 36.04
CA GLU A 792 6.85 29.83 36.85
C GLU A 792 7.44 28.45 37.14
N LEU A 793 6.62 27.50 37.61
CA LEU A 793 7.04 26.12 37.84
C LEU A 793 7.57 25.46 36.56
N LYS A 794 6.92 25.72 35.42
CA LYS A 794 7.36 25.24 34.11
C LYS A 794 8.75 25.76 33.76
N LYS A 795 9.03 27.05 33.93
CA LYS A 795 10.35 27.66 33.70
C LYS A 795 11.42 27.05 34.61
N VAL A 796 11.08 26.71 35.86
CA VAL A 796 11.98 26.01 36.78
C VAL A 796 12.33 24.62 36.24
N PHE A 797 11.35 23.86 35.76
CA PHE A 797 11.62 22.55 35.13
C PHE A 797 12.41 22.67 33.82
N GLU A 798 12.13 23.67 33.00
CA GLU A 798 12.87 23.97 31.76
C GLU A 798 14.33 24.37 32.05
N SER A 799 14.60 25.18 33.08
CA SER A 799 15.98 25.58 33.42
C SER A 799 16.82 24.41 33.94
N LYS A 800 16.20 23.45 34.64
CA LYS A 800 16.82 22.17 35.04
C LYS A 800 17.13 21.23 33.86
N THR A 801 16.66 21.54 32.64
CA THR A 801 16.78 20.63 31.48
C THR A 801 18.08 20.72 30.67
N THR A 802 19.04 21.58 31.03
CA THR A 802 20.27 21.80 30.24
C THR A 802 21.35 20.71 30.36
N VAL A 803 21.15 19.68 31.19
CA VAL A 803 22.11 18.56 31.38
C VAL A 803 21.53 17.24 30.81
N LYS A 804 22.40 16.39 30.23
CA LYS A 804 22.13 15.04 29.66
C LYS A 804 21.42 14.03 30.60
N LYS A 805 20.91 14.43 31.77
CA LYS A 805 20.10 13.60 32.66
C LYS A 805 18.65 13.56 32.15
N THR A 806 18.11 12.36 32.02
CA THR A 806 16.72 12.03 31.65
C THR A 806 15.73 12.15 32.82
N GLU A 807 16.24 12.33 34.03
CA GLU A 807 15.47 12.44 35.26
C GLU A 807 15.60 13.83 35.90
N ILE A 808 14.48 14.39 36.38
CA ILE A 808 14.45 15.63 37.17
C ILE A 808 14.25 15.23 38.64
N ASP A 809 15.14 15.70 39.52
CA ASP A 809 14.87 15.68 40.96
C ASP A 809 13.96 16.85 41.32
N ILE A 810 12.73 16.51 41.69
CA ILE A 810 11.68 17.44 42.14
C ILE A 810 11.91 17.72 43.63
N THR A 811 12.10 18.99 43.99
CA THR A 811 12.29 19.40 45.40
C THR A 811 10.97 19.33 46.17
N ALA A 812 11.05 19.35 47.51
CA ALA A 812 9.86 19.40 48.37
C ALA A 812 9.01 20.65 48.05
N ASP A 813 9.66 21.80 47.83
CA ASP A 813 9.00 23.07 47.49
C ASP A 813 8.28 23.00 46.14
N GLU A 814 8.88 22.36 45.13
CA GLU A 814 8.25 22.15 43.82
C GLU A 814 7.04 21.21 43.91
N LYS A 815 7.12 20.17 44.75
CA LYS A 815 5.99 19.27 45.02
C LYS A 815 4.86 20.00 45.74
N GLN A 816 5.18 20.86 46.70
CA GLN A 816 4.21 21.70 47.39
C GLN A 816 3.54 22.70 46.44
N CYS A 817 4.31 23.34 45.56
CA CYS A 817 3.79 24.24 44.52
C CYS A 817 2.84 23.52 43.56
N MET A 818 3.21 22.31 43.06
CA MET A 818 2.32 21.49 42.25
C MET A 818 1.02 21.13 42.99
N THR A 819 1.12 20.75 44.26
CA THR A 819 -0.06 20.39 45.07
C THR A 819 -1.00 21.59 45.21
N LYS A 820 -0.45 22.79 45.45
CA LYS A 820 -1.22 24.04 45.49
C LYS A 820 -1.93 24.29 44.15
N ILE A 821 -1.21 24.23 43.04
CA ILE A 821 -1.77 24.40 41.68
C ILE A 821 -2.92 23.41 41.44
N ILE A 822 -2.69 22.13 41.70
CA ILE A 822 -3.71 21.07 41.51
C ILE A 822 -4.94 21.33 42.39
N SER A 823 -4.75 21.73 43.64
CA SER A 823 -5.86 22.04 44.55
C SER A 823 -6.71 23.21 44.06
N SER A 824 -6.10 24.28 43.56
CA SER A 824 -6.81 25.42 42.97
C SER A 824 -7.58 25.00 41.71
N LEU A 825 -6.96 24.22 40.82
CA LEU A 825 -7.62 23.70 39.63
C LEU A 825 -8.78 22.75 39.95
N ARG A 826 -8.70 21.95 41.02
CA ARG A 826 -9.82 21.13 41.51
C ARG A 826 -10.99 22.00 41.95
N THR A 827 -10.73 23.04 42.75
CA THR A 827 -11.77 23.99 43.17
C THR A 827 -12.46 24.64 41.96
N ILE A 828 -11.68 25.10 40.99
CA ILE A 828 -12.21 25.68 39.74
C ILE A 828 -13.07 24.66 38.98
N THR A 829 -12.64 23.40 38.91
CA THR A 829 -13.38 22.31 38.26
C THR A 829 -14.73 22.05 38.96
N VAL A 830 -14.74 21.97 40.29
CA VAL A 830 -15.96 21.78 41.07
C VAL A 830 -16.96 22.91 40.83
N THR A 831 -16.49 24.16 40.83
CA THR A 831 -17.32 25.33 40.58
C THR A 831 -17.86 25.37 39.15
N LEU A 832 -17.00 25.11 38.15
CA LEU A 832 -17.36 25.18 36.72
C LEU A 832 -18.40 24.12 36.31
N PHE A 833 -18.38 22.96 36.96
CA PHE A 833 -19.23 21.81 36.64
C PHE A 833 -20.21 21.45 37.76
N ALA A 834 -20.60 22.44 38.57
CA ALA A 834 -21.53 22.28 39.69
C ALA A 834 -22.95 21.85 39.25
N ASP A 835 -23.34 22.21 38.03
CA ASP A 835 -24.64 21.91 37.39
C ASP A 835 -24.67 20.56 36.64
N VAL A 836 -23.56 19.83 36.64
CA VAL A 836 -23.43 18.54 35.97
C VAL A 836 -23.39 17.45 37.02
N ASP A 837 -24.43 16.61 37.03
CA ASP A 837 -24.44 15.40 37.85
C ASP A 837 -23.19 14.56 37.56
N GLU A 838 -22.68 13.87 38.58
CA GLU A 838 -21.69 12.83 38.34
C GLU A 838 -22.36 11.76 37.47
N GLU A 839 -22.07 11.78 36.17
CA GLU A 839 -22.32 10.60 35.35
C GLU A 839 -21.63 9.45 36.10
N PRO A 840 -22.34 8.37 36.46
CA PRO A 840 -21.68 7.22 36.99
C PRO A 840 -20.57 6.92 36.01
N ASN A 841 -19.34 6.81 36.50
CA ASN A 841 -18.28 6.16 35.76
C ASN A 841 -18.87 4.81 35.36
N LYS A 842 -19.55 4.73 34.21
CA LYS A 842 -19.78 3.49 33.49
C LYS A 842 -18.37 3.17 33.05
N ILE A 843 -17.60 2.64 34.00
CA ILE A 843 -16.31 2.03 33.80
C ILE A 843 -16.62 1.07 32.67
N SER A 844 -16.25 1.50 31.48
CA SER A 844 -16.29 0.67 30.29
C SER A 844 -15.46 -0.53 30.70
N ASP A 845 -16.06 -1.71 30.79
CA ASP A 845 -15.36 -2.89 31.29
C ASP A 845 -14.28 -3.22 30.25
N PHE A 846 -13.07 -2.68 30.45
CA PHE A 846 -11.90 -2.91 29.62
C PHE A 846 -11.25 -4.26 29.93
N ARG A 847 -11.93 -5.14 30.69
CA ARG A 847 -11.45 -6.50 30.99
C ARG A 847 -11.10 -7.28 29.74
N ASP A 848 -11.76 -7.06 28.60
CA ASP A 848 -11.37 -7.70 27.34
C ASP A 848 -9.95 -7.29 26.86
N ILE A 849 -9.49 -6.08 27.16
CA ILE A 849 -8.11 -5.63 26.90
C ILE A 849 -7.14 -6.34 27.84
N THR A 850 -7.45 -6.35 29.13
CA THR A 850 -6.63 -7.02 30.15
C THR A 850 -6.56 -8.52 29.92
N ASP A 851 -7.68 -9.15 29.56
CA ASP A 851 -7.76 -10.56 29.24
C ASP A 851 -7.00 -10.85 27.95
N PHE A 852 -7.11 -10.02 26.90
CA PHE A 852 -6.32 -10.19 25.67
C PHE A 852 -4.81 -10.18 25.97
N LEU A 853 -4.35 -9.21 26.78
CA LEU A 853 -2.98 -9.15 27.22
C LEU A 853 -2.60 -10.42 28.02
N ARG A 854 -3.37 -10.74 29.07
CA ARG A 854 -3.12 -11.89 29.94
C ARG A 854 -3.01 -13.17 29.13
N ASP A 855 -3.99 -13.46 28.28
CA ASP A 855 -4.10 -14.71 27.55
C ASP A 855 -3.01 -14.79 26.46
N SER A 856 -2.64 -13.66 25.84
CA SER A 856 -1.48 -13.62 24.93
C SER A 856 -0.15 -13.88 25.66
N THR A 857 0.00 -13.40 26.90
CA THR A 857 1.24 -13.56 27.68
C THR A 857 1.36 -14.90 28.41
N ASN A 858 0.24 -15.50 28.81
CA ASN A 858 0.16 -16.75 29.56
C ASN A 858 0.12 -17.98 28.64
N PHE A 859 0.26 -17.80 27.34
CA PHE A 859 0.29 -18.89 26.39
C PHE A 859 1.47 -19.84 26.67
N ASN A 860 1.14 -21.11 26.91
CA ASN A 860 2.10 -22.19 27.11
C ASN A 860 2.14 -23.09 25.87
N TRP A 861 3.32 -23.23 25.28
CA TRP A 861 3.53 -24.06 24.09
C TRP A 861 3.37 -25.56 24.37
N PHE A 862 3.77 -25.97 25.56
CA PHE A 862 3.71 -27.33 26.05
C PHE A 862 2.65 -27.43 27.16
N SER A 863 1.95 -28.55 27.26
CA SER A 863 1.08 -28.83 28.40
C SER A 863 1.89 -28.94 29.69
N GLU A 864 1.24 -28.84 30.84
CA GLU A 864 1.92 -29.01 32.14
C GLU A 864 2.64 -30.38 32.23
N GLU A 865 1.99 -31.44 31.74
CA GLU A 865 2.57 -32.79 31.68
C GLU A 865 3.81 -32.84 30.76
N GLU A 866 3.74 -32.25 29.57
CA GLU A 866 4.88 -32.18 28.64
C GLU A 866 6.03 -31.36 29.24
N MET A 867 5.73 -30.28 29.96
CA MET A 867 6.74 -29.46 30.63
C MET A 867 7.41 -30.20 31.78
N ILE A 868 6.68 -30.99 32.56
CA ILE A 868 7.26 -31.83 33.61
C ILE A 868 8.24 -32.85 32.99
N LEU A 869 7.86 -33.48 31.88
CA LEU A 869 8.73 -34.41 31.15
C LEU A 869 10.01 -33.73 30.65
N ILE A 870 9.88 -32.56 30.00
CA ILE A 870 11.04 -31.78 29.52
C ILE A 870 11.92 -31.37 30.71
N SER A 871 11.32 -30.88 31.79
CA SER A 871 12.03 -30.44 32.99
C SER A 871 12.82 -31.56 33.65
N ASN A 872 12.22 -32.75 33.78
CA ASN A 872 12.89 -33.92 34.35
C ASN A 872 14.08 -34.36 33.50
N GLU A 873 13.93 -34.44 32.18
CA GLU A 873 15.03 -34.80 31.28
C GLU A 873 16.16 -33.77 31.29
N VAL A 874 15.82 -32.48 31.26
CA VAL A 874 16.80 -31.39 31.35
C VAL A 874 17.54 -31.43 32.69
N SER A 875 16.81 -31.67 33.80
CA SER A 875 17.40 -31.79 35.13
C SER A 875 18.33 -33.00 35.25
N ASN A 876 17.95 -34.14 34.68
CA ASN A 876 18.81 -35.33 34.59
C ASN A 876 20.11 -35.04 33.83
N TYR A 877 20.04 -34.24 32.77
CA TYR A 877 21.23 -33.80 32.04
C TYR A 877 22.09 -32.81 32.82
N PHE A 878 21.49 -31.85 33.54
CA PHE A 878 22.22 -30.96 34.46
C PHE A 878 22.93 -31.77 35.55
N MET A 879 22.28 -32.75 36.17
CA MET A 879 22.93 -33.62 37.16
C MET A 879 24.13 -34.36 36.57
N LYS A 880 24.01 -34.93 35.36
CA LYS A 880 25.12 -35.59 34.67
C LYS A 880 26.27 -34.62 34.35
N SER A 881 25.95 -33.38 33.97
CA SER A 881 26.94 -32.34 33.67
C SER A 881 27.66 -31.85 34.92
N CYS A 882 26.94 -31.63 36.03
CA CYS A 882 27.53 -31.37 37.35
C CYS A 882 28.49 -32.50 37.77
N THR A 883 28.06 -33.75 37.70
CA THR A 883 28.94 -34.90 38.02
C THR A 883 30.16 -34.93 37.09
N ALA A 884 29.99 -34.70 35.79
CA ALA A 884 31.10 -34.64 34.85
C ALA A 884 32.08 -33.49 35.14
N LYS A 885 31.58 -32.33 35.57
CA LYS A 885 32.38 -31.17 35.99
C LYS A 885 33.17 -31.46 37.26
N GLU A 886 32.55 -32.12 38.24
CA GLU A 886 33.22 -32.56 39.47
C GLU A 886 34.27 -33.63 39.21
N ASP A 887 33.98 -34.60 38.35
CA ASP A 887 34.92 -35.65 37.95
C ASP A 887 36.09 -35.09 37.14
N LEU A 888 35.83 -34.09 36.28
CA LEU A 888 36.88 -33.32 35.60
C LEU A 888 37.75 -32.55 36.59
N LYS A 889 37.13 -31.92 37.60
CA LYS A 889 37.85 -31.16 38.63
C LYS A 889 38.74 -32.07 39.48
N LYS A 890 38.19 -33.18 40.00
CA LYS A 890 38.94 -34.19 40.77
C LYS A 890 40.04 -34.83 39.93
N GLY A 891 39.75 -35.21 38.70
CA GLY A 891 40.75 -35.81 37.80
C GLY A 891 41.88 -34.87 37.38
N LEU A 892 41.63 -33.55 37.37
CA LEU A 892 42.65 -32.52 37.16
C LEU A 892 43.47 -32.23 38.43
N GLU A 893 42.88 -32.39 39.62
CA GLU A 893 43.56 -32.25 40.92
C GLU A 893 44.43 -33.48 41.25
N ASP A 894 43.98 -34.69 40.88
CA ASP A 894 44.64 -35.97 41.17
C ASP A 894 45.57 -36.48 40.05
N GLU A 895 45.78 -35.71 38.97
CA GLU A 895 46.55 -36.07 37.75
C GLU A 895 46.20 -37.42 37.09
N SER A 896 45.06 -38.02 37.44
CA SER A 896 44.67 -39.38 37.07
C SER A 896 43.82 -39.47 35.79
N LEU A 897 43.56 -38.34 35.13
CA LEU A 897 42.60 -38.25 34.04
C LEU A 897 43.26 -38.37 32.66
N THR A 898 42.95 -39.44 31.93
CA THR A 898 43.44 -39.62 30.55
C THR A 898 42.74 -38.66 29.57
N PRO A 899 43.41 -38.24 28.48
CA PRO A 899 42.79 -37.35 27.47
C PRO A 899 41.48 -37.87 26.88
N GLU A 900 41.35 -39.20 26.73
CA GLU A 900 40.13 -39.85 26.23
C GLU A 900 38.97 -39.78 27.24
N LYS A 901 39.27 -39.94 28.53
CA LYS A 901 38.28 -39.80 29.61
C LYS A 901 37.88 -38.34 29.80
N ALA A 902 38.84 -37.42 29.69
CA ALA A 902 38.59 -35.97 29.69
C ALA A 902 37.68 -35.56 28.53
N LYS A 903 37.93 -36.08 27.32
CA LYS A 903 37.09 -35.84 26.15
C LYS A 903 35.63 -36.27 26.36
N LYS A 904 35.43 -37.48 26.88
CA LYS A 904 34.08 -37.99 27.22
C LYS A 904 33.36 -37.13 28.26
N LEU A 905 34.07 -36.66 29.29
CA LEU A 905 33.48 -35.81 30.32
C LEU A 905 33.17 -34.39 29.80
N VAL A 906 34.05 -33.81 28.99
CA VAL A 906 33.84 -32.49 28.37
C VAL A 906 32.66 -32.51 27.38
N GLU A 907 32.46 -33.62 26.66
CA GLU A 907 31.31 -33.79 25.76
C GLU A 907 29.96 -33.70 26.49
N VAL A 908 29.89 -34.17 27.73
CA VAL A 908 28.69 -34.18 28.61
C VAL A 908 28.41 -32.80 29.23
N LEU A 909 29.39 -31.90 29.29
CA LEU A 909 29.21 -30.58 29.90
C LEU A 909 28.18 -29.70 29.15
N ILE A 910 27.32 -29.03 29.91
CA ILE A 910 26.38 -28.01 29.42
C ILE A 910 27.12 -26.67 29.31
N THR A 911 27.93 -26.56 28.26
CA THR A 911 28.66 -25.33 27.93
C THR A 911 28.81 -25.19 26.42
N THR A 912 29.18 -24.00 25.95
CA THR A 912 29.39 -23.75 24.51
C THR A 912 30.49 -24.65 23.95
N GLU A 913 30.37 -25.09 22.70
CA GLU A 913 31.44 -25.89 22.05
C GLU A 913 32.79 -25.15 22.01
N LYS A 914 32.79 -23.81 22.01
CA LYS A 914 34.01 -23.00 22.14
C LYS A 914 34.69 -23.28 23.49
N ASN A 915 33.93 -23.28 24.57
CA ASN A 915 34.44 -23.62 25.90
C ASN A 915 34.88 -25.08 25.98
N LYS A 916 34.15 -26.01 25.34
CA LYS A 916 34.58 -27.42 25.25
C LYS A 916 35.91 -27.56 24.50
N LYS A 917 36.06 -26.87 23.37
CA LYS A 917 37.31 -26.86 22.60
C LYS A 917 38.46 -26.23 23.38
N ILE A 918 38.23 -25.10 24.05
CA ILE A 918 39.19 -24.45 24.96
C ILE A 918 39.57 -25.38 26.11
N LEU A 919 38.62 -26.13 26.68
CA LEU A 919 38.89 -27.11 27.74
C LEU A 919 39.76 -28.26 27.25
N LEU A 920 39.53 -28.74 26.03
CA LEU A 920 40.31 -29.81 25.41
C LEU A 920 41.70 -29.34 24.94
N GLU A 921 41.80 -28.12 24.41
CA GLU A 921 43.05 -27.51 23.93
C GLU A 921 43.99 -27.13 25.09
N ASN A 922 43.44 -26.74 26.24
CA ASN A 922 44.20 -26.45 27.46
C ASN A 922 44.31 -27.67 28.40
N PHE A 923 44.05 -28.88 27.92
CA PHE A 923 44.18 -30.09 28.73
C PHE A 923 45.59 -30.68 28.60
N PRO A 924 46.30 -31.02 29.70
CA PRO A 924 45.95 -30.80 31.11
C PRO A 924 46.39 -29.41 31.65
N GLN A 925 47.28 -28.71 30.95
CA GLN A 925 47.88 -27.45 31.42
C GLN A 925 46.92 -26.24 31.28
N ASN A 926 46.51 -25.67 32.41
CA ASN A 926 45.52 -24.57 32.54
C ASN A 926 44.03 -24.97 32.40
N ALA A 927 43.71 -26.27 32.31
CA ALA A 927 42.35 -26.77 32.25
C ALA A 927 41.50 -26.37 33.47
N SER A 928 42.07 -26.32 34.69
CA SER A 928 41.35 -25.89 35.91
C SER A 928 40.88 -24.42 35.83
N LYS A 929 41.71 -23.53 35.24
CA LYS A 929 41.35 -22.11 35.01
C LYS A 929 40.31 -21.96 33.91
N ALA A 930 40.32 -22.83 32.90
CA ALA A 930 39.30 -22.87 31.86
C ALA A 930 37.97 -23.46 32.38
N LEU A 931 38.03 -24.47 33.26
CA LEU A 931 36.87 -25.10 33.91
C LEU A 931 36.18 -24.14 34.89
N GLY A 932 36.95 -23.29 35.58
CA GLY A 932 36.42 -22.20 36.39
C GLY A 932 35.64 -21.12 35.61
N LYS A 933 35.75 -21.08 34.28
CA LYS A 933 34.91 -20.22 33.41
C LYS A 933 33.58 -20.88 33.02
N VAL A 934 33.42 -22.17 33.26
CA VAL A 934 32.13 -22.87 33.13
C VAL A 934 31.32 -22.53 34.38
N GLY A 935 30.30 -21.69 34.22
CA GLY A 935 29.45 -21.25 35.34
C GLY A 935 28.87 -22.41 36.14
N ASP A 936 28.53 -22.18 37.40
CA ASP A 936 27.86 -23.18 38.22
C ASP A 936 26.43 -23.40 37.72
N GLU A 937 26.10 -24.66 37.49
CA GLU A 937 24.82 -25.08 36.91
C GLU A 937 23.74 -24.93 37.98
N GLN A 938 22.91 -23.88 37.85
CA GLN A 938 21.80 -23.65 38.77
C GLN A 938 20.68 -24.64 38.50
N SER A 939 20.12 -25.21 39.57
CA SER A 939 18.87 -25.98 39.53
C SER A 939 17.78 -25.16 38.84
N VAL A 940 17.22 -25.73 37.77
CA VAL A 940 16.16 -25.11 36.96
C VAL A 940 14.80 -25.54 37.52
N ASN A 941 14.53 -25.25 38.79
CA ASN A 941 13.23 -25.55 39.41
C ASN A 941 12.13 -24.55 39.01
N ASP A 942 12.47 -23.50 38.24
CA ASP A 942 11.54 -22.46 37.77
C ASP A 942 11.27 -22.62 36.27
N LEU A 943 10.00 -22.80 35.92
CA LEU A 943 9.49 -22.93 34.55
C LEU A 943 9.95 -21.78 33.64
N ASN A 944 10.02 -20.55 34.17
CA ASN A 944 10.46 -19.39 33.41
C ASN A 944 11.95 -19.44 33.08
N LYS A 945 12.77 -19.91 34.03
CA LYS A 945 14.20 -20.12 33.81
C LYS A 945 14.46 -21.27 32.85
N LEU A 946 13.65 -22.34 32.91
CA LEU A 946 13.73 -23.46 31.98
C LEU A 946 13.47 -23.00 30.55
N ILE A 947 12.33 -22.36 30.30
CA ILE A 947 12.01 -21.89 28.96
C ILE A 947 13.05 -20.85 28.47
N ALA A 948 13.50 -19.93 29.31
CA ALA A 948 14.56 -18.97 28.93
C ALA A 948 15.89 -19.67 28.58
N PHE A 949 16.20 -20.79 29.23
CA PHE A 949 17.33 -21.65 28.88
C PHE A 949 17.11 -22.39 27.55
N LEU A 950 15.91 -22.92 27.31
CA LEU A 950 15.56 -23.57 26.03
C LEU A 950 15.64 -22.61 24.84
N GLU A 951 15.46 -21.30 25.07
CA GLU A 951 15.62 -20.25 24.07
C GLU A 951 17.08 -19.90 23.75
N LYS A 952 18.04 -20.36 24.57
CA LYS A 952 19.48 -20.21 24.30
C LYS A 952 19.98 -21.32 23.38
N GLU A 953 21.14 -21.08 22.76
CA GLU A 953 21.81 -22.04 21.87
C GLU A 953 22.04 -23.39 22.57
N GLU A 954 22.49 -23.36 23.84
CA GLU A 954 22.78 -24.57 24.60
C GLU A 954 21.52 -25.40 24.87
N GLY A 955 20.40 -24.75 25.20
CA GLY A 955 19.13 -25.41 25.47
C GLY A 955 18.49 -25.98 24.20
N SER A 956 18.58 -25.27 23.08
CA SER A 956 18.09 -25.74 21.78
C SER A 956 18.84 -26.99 21.31
N ASN A 957 20.17 -26.99 21.43
CA ASN A 957 21.02 -28.14 21.08
C ASN A 957 20.76 -29.35 21.99
N LEU A 958 20.49 -29.09 23.27
CA LEU A 958 20.17 -30.13 24.24
C LEU A 958 18.85 -30.82 23.89
N LEU A 959 17.80 -30.06 23.58
CA LEU A 959 16.49 -30.61 23.20
C LEU A 959 16.55 -31.51 21.96
N LEU A 960 17.38 -31.18 20.97
CA LEU A 960 17.54 -31.98 19.75
C LEU A 960 18.21 -33.34 20.02
N LYS A 961 19.03 -33.44 21.06
CA LYS A 961 19.76 -34.66 21.46
C LYS A 961 18.96 -35.56 22.40
N MET A 962 17.87 -35.05 22.98
CA MET A 962 17.03 -35.79 23.93
C MET A 962 16.05 -36.76 23.24
N ASN A 963 15.71 -37.82 23.97
CA ASN A 963 14.80 -38.87 23.50
C ASN A 963 13.38 -38.63 24.05
N PHE A 964 12.54 -37.97 23.25
CA PHE A 964 11.12 -37.76 23.54
C PHE A 964 10.22 -38.63 22.67
N SER A 965 8.94 -38.75 23.05
CA SER A 965 7.90 -39.37 22.22
C SER A 965 7.78 -38.67 20.86
N SER A 966 7.29 -39.36 19.83
CA SER A 966 7.19 -38.81 18.47
C SER A 966 6.39 -37.50 18.41
N ASN A 967 5.28 -37.41 19.15
CA ASN A 967 4.44 -36.22 19.23
C ASN A 967 5.17 -35.05 19.91
N LEU A 968 5.79 -35.30 21.08
CA LEU A 968 6.52 -34.26 21.80
C LEU A 968 7.75 -33.79 21.01
N LYS A 969 8.46 -34.72 20.35
CA LYS A 969 9.60 -34.42 19.48
C LYS A 969 9.20 -33.53 18.30
N LYS A 970 8.06 -33.79 17.66
CA LYS A 970 7.50 -32.91 16.63
C LYS A 970 7.20 -31.51 17.19
N LYS A 971 6.55 -31.44 18.34
CA LYS A 971 6.21 -30.17 19.02
C LYS A 971 7.45 -29.35 19.42
N ILE A 972 8.55 -30.04 19.79
CA ILE A 972 9.86 -29.44 20.06
C ILE A 972 10.50 -28.89 18.79
N LEU A 973 10.45 -29.62 17.67
CA LEU A 973 10.97 -29.12 16.39
C LEU A 973 10.22 -27.85 15.95
N GLN A 974 8.90 -27.87 16.03
CA GLN A 974 8.06 -26.69 15.77
C GLN A 974 8.40 -25.54 16.73
N PHE A 975 8.59 -25.83 18.02
CA PHE A 975 9.03 -24.84 19.00
C PHE A 975 10.37 -24.19 18.59
N LEU A 976 11.36 -24.96 18.16
CA LEU A 976 12.67 -24.46 17.78
C LEU A 976 12.62 -23.67 16.45
N ASN A 977 11.78 -24.10 15.52
CA ASN A 977 11.60 -23.49 14.20
C ASN A 977 10.54 -22.37 14.15
N ARG A 978 9.86 -22.11 15.27
CA ARG A 978 8.70 -21.21 15.36
C ARG A 978 8.88 -19.87 14.65
N ARG A 979 10.06 -19.24 14.71
CA ARG A 979 10.27 -17.93 14.06
C ARG A 979 9.98 -17.97 12.56
N LEU A 980 10.48 -19.00 11.90
CA LEU A 980 10.31 -19.20 10.47
C LEU A 980 8.87 -19.63 10.15
N GLU A 981 8.28 -20.52 10.96
CA GLU A 981 6.87 -20.92 10.83
C GLU A 981 5.92 -19.72 10.94
N LEU A 982 6.17 -18.82 11.90
CA LEU A 982 5.37 -17.62 12.10
C LEU A 982 5.55 -16.64 10.93
N LEU A 983 6.77 -16.47 10.43
CA LEU A 983 7.01 -15.64 9.24
C LEU A 983 6.26 -16.21 8.02
N LEU A 984 6.33 -17.52 7.78
CA LEU A 984 5.63 -18.21 6.70
C LEU A 984 4.12 -18.09 6.84
N ASN A 985 3.58 -18.24 8.05
CA ASN A 985 2.17 -18.01 8.32
C ASN A 985 1.77 -16.57 7.93
N ARG A 986 2.51 -15.55 8.36
CA ARG A 986 2.21 -14.15 8.02
C ARG A 986 2.28 -13.88 6.52
N ILE A 987 3.29 -14.41 5.85
CA ILE A 987 3.41 -14.31 4.38
C ILE A 987 2.22 -15.00 3.69
N SER A 988 1.76 -16.15 4.20
CA SER A 988 0.58 -16.82 3.66
C SER A 988 -0.69 -15.99 3.80
N HIS A 989 -0.86 -15.25 4.91
CA HIS A 989 -1.97 -14.33 5.07
C HIS A 989 -1.85 -13.10 4.15
N ILE A 990 -0.64 -12.55 3.97
CA ILE A 990 -0.43 -11.47 2.98
C ILE A 990 -0.86 -11.96 1.59
N ARG A 991 -0.44 -13.17 1.19
CA ARG A 991 -0.86 -13.78 -0.08
C ARG A 991 -2.37 -13.97 -0.15
N ALA A 992 -2.99 -14.51 0.90
CA ALA A 992 -4.42 -14.76 0.94
C ALA A 992 -5.22 -13.47 0.76
N ILE A 993 -4.84 -12.38 1.42
CA ILE A 993 -5.55 -11.09 1.37
C ILE A 993 -5.29 -10.38 0.04
N LEU A 994 -4.02 -10.29 -0.35
CA LEU A 994 -3.58 -9.48 -1.48
C LEU A 994 -3.85 -10.14 -2.83
N ILE A 995 -3.65 -11.47 -2.90
CA ILE A 995 -3.71 -12.25 -4.14
C ILE A 995 -5.00 -13.06 -4.19
N ASP A 996 -5.22 -13.96 -3.22
CA ASP A 996 -6.29 -14.95 -3.32
C ASP A 996 -7.68 -14.39 -2.97
N GLY A 997 -7.73 -13.27 -2.25
CA GLY A 997 -8.95 -12.54 -1.91
C GLY A 997 -9.60 -11.82 -3.09
N ASP A 998 -8.93 -11.79 -4.25
CA ASP A 998 -9.54 -11.37 -5.51
C ASP A 998 -9.30 -12.43 -6.60
N GLU A 999 -10.39 -13.00 -7.12
CA GLU A 999 -10.34 -14.10 -8.09
C GLU A 999 -9.52 -13.73 -9.35
N GLU A 1000 -9.61 -12.48 -9.79
CA GLU A 1000 -8.92 -12.04 -10.99
C GLU A 1000 -7.42 -11.86 -10.74
N ILE A 1001 -7.06 -11.22 -9.63
CA ILE A 1001 -5.65 -11.10 -9.23
C ILE A 1001 -5.04 -12.51 -9.06
N SER A 1002 -5.72 -13.44 -8.39
CA SER A 1002 -5.23 -14.80 -8.21
C SER A 1002 -5.05 -15.54 -9.53
N GLN A 1003 -6.00 -15.42 -10.47
CA GLN A 1003 -5.87 -16.04 -11.79
C GLN A 1003 -4.72 -15.42 -12.59
N LEU A 1004 -4.61 -14.10 -12.62
CA LEU A 1004 -3.55 -13.42 -13.36
C LEU A 1004 -2.16 -13.67 -12.74
N TRP A 1005 -2.06 -13.76 -11.42
CA TRP A 1005 -0.82 -14.10 -10.72
C TRP A 1005 -0.34 -15.52 -11.05
N ASN A 1006 -1.25 -16.50 -10.97
CA ASN A 1006 -0.89 -17.91 -11.17
C ASN A 1006 -0.55 -18.24 -12.63
N TRP A 1007 -1.15 -17.54 -13.59
CA TRP A 1007 -1.06 -17.91 -15.01
C TRP A 1007 -0.41 -16.85 -15.91
N GLY A 1008 -0.29 -15.61 -15.44
CA GLY A 1008 0.32 -14.48 -16.15
C GLY A 1008 1.85 -14.59 -16.17
N LYS A 1009 2.42 -14.77 -17.36
CA LYS A 1009 3.89 -14.94 -17.52
C LYS A 1009 4.60 -13.76 -18.19
N SER A 1010 3.87 -12.81 -18.78
CA SER A 1010 4.47 -11.63 -19.42
C SER A 1010 4.69 -10.51 -18.43
N GLU A 1011 5.76 -9.72 -18.60
CA GLU A 1011 6.06 -8.57 -17.76
C GLU A 1011 4.89 -7.57 -17.70
N GLY A 1012 4.21 -7.29 -18.82
CA GLY A 1012 3.02 -6.45 -18.81
C GLY A 1012 1.86 -7.00 -17.96
N MET A 1013 1.69 -8.33 -17.88
CA MET A 1013 0.68 -8.95 -16.99
C MET A 1013 1.10 -8.83 -15.53
N LYS A 1014 2.39 -9.01 -15.22
CA LYS A 1014 2.91 -8.84 -13.86
C LYS A 1014 2.78 -7.40 -13.38
N ALA A 1015 3.15 -6.43 -14.21
CA ALA A 1015 2.99 -5.00 -13.92
C ALA A 1015 1.51 -4.66 -13.68
N HIS A 1016 0.62 -5.17 -14.53
CA HIS A 1016 -0.82 -5.02 -14.37
C HIS A 1016 -1.31 -5.61 -13.04
N VAL A 1017 -0.90 -6.84 -12.69
CA VAL A 1017 -1.28 -7.48 -11.41
C VAL A 1017 -0.81 -6.66 -10.20
N ARG A 1018 0.42 -6.12 -10.21
CA ARG A 1018 0.91 -5.23 -9.15
C ARG A 1018 0.06 -3.97 -9.02
N TYR A 1019 -0.33 -3.40 -10.15
CA TYR A 1019 -1.21 -2.24 -10.17
C TYR A 1019 -2.57 -2.53 -9.51
N LEU A 1020 -3.17 -3.70 -9.80
CA LEU A 1020 -4.44 -4.12 -9.16
C LEU A 1020 -4.30 -4.24 -7.64
N MET A 1021 -3.21 -4.84 -7.19
CA MET A 1021 -2.88 -5.00 -5.78
C MET A 1021 -2.75 -3.63 -5.08
N ALA A 1022 -2.07 -2.67 -5.71
CA ALA A 1022 -1.91 -1.32 -5.17
C ALA A 1022 -3.25 -0.57 -5.06
N GLN A 1023 -4.13 -0.73 -6.06
CA GLN A 1023 -5.47 -0.16 -6.04
C GLN A 1023 -6.34 -0.71 -4.91
N ARG A 1024 -6.27 -2.02 -4.64
CA ARG A 1024 -6.96 -2.64 -3.51
C ARG A 1024 -6.47 -2.07 -2.18
N TYR A 1025 -5.15 -2.04 -1.97
CA TYR A 1025 -4.54 -1.42 -0.79
C TYR A 1025 -4.99 0.04 -0.60
N TRP A 1026 -5.14 0.80 -1.68
CA TRP A 1026 -5.55 2.20 -1.59
C TRP A 1026 -7.03 2.39 -1.16
N LYS A 1027 -7.94 1.53 -1.64
CA LYS A 1027 -9.39 1.76 -1.55
C LYS A 1027 -10.10 0.94 -0.48
N GLU A 1028 -9.59 -0.25 -0.21
CA GLU A 1028 -10.13 -1.17 0.77
C GLU A 1028 -9.44 -0.90 2.11
N ARG A 1029 -10.12 -0.12 2.98
CA ARG A 1029 -9.56 0.37 4.25
C ARG A 1029 -9.13 -0.77 5.19
N ASP A 1030 -9.92 -1.85 5.20
CA ASP A 1030 -9.69 -3.09 5.92
C ASP A 1030 -8.51 -3.89 5.36
N VAL A 1031 -8.41 -4.01 4.03
CA VAL A 1031 -7.25 -4.62 3.37
C VAL A 1031 -5.98 -3.84 3.69
N ARG A 1032 -6.03 -2.51 3.63
CA ARG A 1032 -4.90 -1.64 4.01
C ARG A 1032 -4.43 -1.93 5.43
N ALA A 1033 -5.33 -1.84 6.41
CA ALA A 1033 -4.97 -2.00 7.81
C ALA A 1033 -4.43 -3.41 8.11
N SER A 1034 -5.01 -4.44 7.49
CA SER A 1034 -4.59 -5.83 7.63
C SER A 1034 -3.20 -6.08 7.07
N LEU A 1035 -2.94 -5.59 5.85
CA LEU A 1035 -1.64 -5.75 5.19
C LEU A 1035 -0.54 -4.96 5.90
N GLU A 1036 -0.84 -3.76 6.42
CA GLU A 1036 0.10 -3.02 7.28
C GLU A 1036 0.45 -3.82 8.53
N MET A 1037 -0.53 -4.37 9.26
CA MET A 1037 -0.29 -5.18 10.47
C MET A 1037 0.57 -6.41 10.17
N LEU A 1038 0.26 -7.15 9.09
CA LEU A 1038 1.02 -8.34 8.68
C LEU A 1038 2.46 -7.98 8.30
N LEU A 1039 2.65 -6.88 7.56
CA LEU A 1039 3.98 -6.43 7.18
C LEU A 1039 4.79 -6.02 8.42
N PHE A 1040 4.17 -5.32 9.38
CA PHE A 1040 4.82 -5.01 10.66
C PHE A 1040 5.20 -6.27 11.44
N ASP A 1041 4.36 -7.29 11.46
CA ASP A 1041 4.67 -8.58 12.08
C ASP A 1041 5.89 -9.24 11.41
N CYS A 1042 5.92 -9.32 10.07
CA CYS A 1042 7.06 -9.83 9.31
C CYS A 1042 8.34 -9.04 9.63
N MET A 1043 8.27 -7.72 9.59
CA MET A 1043 9.36 -6.80 9.90
C MET A 1043 9.90 -6.98 11.33
N ASN A 1044 9.01 -7.14 12.30
CA ASN A 1044 9.37 -7.36 13.70
C ASN A 1044 10.08 -8.70 13.92
N ILE A 1045 9.69 -9.76 13.20
CA ILE A 1045 10.38 -11.06 13.24
C ILE A 1045 11.81 -10.91 12.71
N LEU A 1046 11.99 -10.24 11.56
CA LEU A 1046 13.28 -10.06 10.89
C LEU A 1046 14.25 -9.17 11.69
N LYS A 1047 13.75 -8.15 12.41
CA LYS A 1047 14.56 -7.18 13.18
C LYS A 1047 15.34 -7.78 14.36
N THR A 1048 15.00 -8.99 14.82
CA THR A 1048 15.50 -9.53 16.10
C THR A 1048 16.92 -10.11 16.10
N ARG A 1049 17.61 -10.17 14.95
CA ARG A 1049 19.02 -10.58 14.87
C ARG A 1049 19.84 -9.50 14.15
N ASP A 1050 20.95 -9.08 14.76
CA ASP A 1050 21.86 -8.08 14.18
C ASP A 1050 22.41 -8.52 12.82
N SER A 1051 22.50 -9.83 12.54
CA SER A 1051 22.88 -10.36 11.23
C SER A 1051 21.83 -10.12 10.14
N LEU A 1052 20.56 -10.00 10.51
CA LEU A 1052 19.46 -9.62 9.63
C LEU A 1052 19.31 -8.09 9.55
N SER A 1053 20.15 -7.34 10.28
CA SER A 1053 20.11 -5.88 10.28
C SER A 1053 20.36 -5.32 8.89
N HIS A 1054 21.11 -5.99 8.00
CA HIS A 1054 21.29 -5.54 6.62
C HIS A 1054 20.04 -5.78 5.75
N LEU A 1055 19.26 -6.86 5.94
CA LEU A 1055 17.94 -7.00 5.30
C LEU A 1055 16.95 -5.95 5.83
N TRP A 1056 17.05 -5.61 7.11
CA TRP A 1056 16.33 -4.50 7.76
C TRP A 1056 16.81 -3.12 7.29
N THR A 1057 18.11 -2.94 7.06
CA THR A 1057 18.73 -1.69 6.60
C THR A 1057 18.57 -1.56 5.10
N LYS A 1058 18.47 -2.66 4.33
CA LYS A 1058 17.98 -2.67 2.94
C LYS A 1058 16.50 -2.36 2.91
N ALA A 1059 15.67 -2.83 3.84
CA ALA A 1059 14.29 -2.34 3.98
C ALA A 1059 14.24 -0.86 4.36
N ASN A 1060 15.19 -0.37 5.17
CA ASN A 1060 15.38 1.06 5.50
C ASN A 1060 16.22 1.87 4.49
N ASN A 1061 16.81 1.25 3.46
CA ASN A 1061 17.61 1.88 2.38
C ASN A 1061 16.96 1.68 1.01
N LEU A 1062 16.01 0.75 0.88
CA LEU A 1062 14.85 0.85 0.00
C LEU A 1062 14.16 2.18 0.23
N PHE A 1063 14.31 2.67 1.45
CA PHE A 1063 14.05 4.01 1.87
C PHE A 1063 15.16 5.05 1.60
N THR A 1064 15.95 4.88 0.54
CA THR A 1064 16.90 5.92 0.05
C THR A 1064 16.83 6.15 -1.47
N GLY A 1065 15.87 5.50 -2.15
CA GLY A 1065 15.62 5.69 -3.59
C GLY A 1065 14.30 6.38 -3.92
N ALA A 1066 13.42 6.52 -2.93
CA ALA A 1066 12.05 6.98 -3.12
C ALA A 1066 11.65 8.04 -2.10
N SER A 1067 11.71 9.30 -2.53
CA SER A 1067 11.09 10.47 -1.91
C SER A 1067 9.91 10.16 -0.97
N LEU A 1068 9.98 10.71 0.26
CA LEU A 1068 8.91 10.81 1.26
C LEU A 1068 8.37 9.47 1.81
N ARG A 1069 8.13 8.45 0.97
CA ARG A 1069 7.82 7.03 1.24
C ARG A 1069 8.61 6.41 2.38
N ASP A 1070 9.85 6.83 2.44
CA ASP A 1070 10.95 6.40 3.30
C ASP A 1070 10.80 6.89 4.74
N VAL A 1071 10.11 8.01 4.83
CA VAL A 1071 9.84 8.80 6.00
C VAL A 1071 8.45 8.42 6.57
N LEU A 1072 7.53 7.89 5.73
CA LEU A 1072 6.18 7.41 6.11
C LEU A 1072 6.17 6.04 6.78
N SER A 1073 7.08 5.15 6.41
CA SER A 1073 7.19 3.78 6.93
C SER A 1073 7.64 3.71 8.40
N HIS A 1074 8.12 4.83 8.97
CA HIS A 1074 8.52 4.94 10.38
C HIS A 1074 7.35 5.06 11.37
N GLY A 1075 6.10 5.02 10.90
CA GLY A 1075 4.94 5.18 11.79
C GLY A 1075 4.82 6.60 12.36
N ASN A 1076 5.48 7.59 11.74
CA ASN A 1076 5.39 8.99 12.17
C ASN A 1076 4.14 9.62 11.55
N THR A 1077 3.19 10.01 12.40
CA THR A 1077 1.88 10.47 11.96
C THR A 1077 1.88 11.76 11.14
N ILE A 1078 2.81 12.67 11.42
CA ILE A 1078 2.99 13.88 10.60
C ILE A 1078 3.32 13.47 9.18
N LEU A 1079 4.23 12.53 9.05
CA LEU A 1079 4.75 12.10 7.78
C LEU A 1079 3.68 11.30 7.06
N GLU A 1080 3.07 10.27 7.67
CA GLU A 1080 1.92 9.52 7.09
C GLU A 1080 0.82 10.43 6.55
N THR A 1081 0.54 11.53 7.25
CA THR A 1081 -0.48 12.50 6.83
C THR A 1081 0.00 13.39 5.68
N VAL A 1082 1.23 13.89 5.75
CA VAL A 1082 1.91 14.58 4.65
C VAL A 1082 1.95 13.69 3.40
N GLY A 1083 2.34 12.43 3.52
CA GLY A 1083 2.30 11.44 2.45
C GLY A 1083 0.89 11.17 1.91
N SER A 1084 -0.14 11.15 2.76
CA SER A 1084 -1.53 11.01 2.29
C SER A 1084 -2.05 12.22 1.51
N PHE A 1085 -1.49 13.41 1.76
CA PHE A 1085 -1.80 14.63 1.02
C PHE A 1085 -0.94 14.81 -0.24
N LEU A 1086 0.28 14.26 -0.22
CA LEU A 1086 1.31 14.46 -1.25
C LEU A 1086 1.57 13.25 -2.13
N ASP A 1087 1.07 12.06 -1.82
CA ASP A 1087 1.30 10.88 -2.65
C ASP A 1087 0.31 9.76 -2.36
N LYS A 1088 -0.90 9.93 -2.88
CA LYS A 1088 -1.95 8.92 -2.79
C LYS A 1088 -1.69 7.64 -3.60
N ASP A 1089 -0.83 7.67 -4.61
CA ASP A 1089 -0.80 6.62 -5.63
C ASP A 1089 0.49 5.75 -5.60
N ASP A 1090 1.63 6.22 -5.08
CA ASP A 1090 2.92 5.50 -5.20
C ASP A 1090 3.39 4.78 -3.90
N LEU A 1091 2.95 5.24 -2.72
CA LEU A 1091 3.16 4.51 -1.45
C LEU A 1091 2.55 3.08 -1.45
N PRO A 1092 1.30 2.88 -1.91
CA PRO A 1092 0.73 1.53 -2.07
C PRO A 1092 1.61 0.59 -2.91
N SER A 1093 2.10 1.05 -4.06
CA SER A 1093 2.87 0.23 -5.01
C SER A 1093 4.13 -0.35 -4.37
N HIS A 1094 4.83 0.43 -3.55
CA HIS A 1094 6.06 -0.02 -2.90
C HIS A 1094 5.80 -0.99 -1.75
N PHE A 1095 4.72 -0.77 -0.99
CA PHE A 1095 4.26 -1.76 -0.01
C PHE A 1095 3.92 -3.09 -0.70
N ILE A 1096 3.23 -3.03 -1.84
CA ILE A 1096 2.91 -4.21 -2.65
C ILE A 1096 4.18 -4.91 -3.14
N GLU A 1097 5.18 -4.18 -3.64
CA GLU A 1097 6.44 -4.79 -4.09
C GLU A 1097 7.14 -5.57 -2.97
N LYS A 1098 7.21 -5.02 -1.75
CA LYS A 1098 7.80 -5.74 -0.61
C LYS A 1098 6.99 -6.96 -0.20
N MET A 1099 5.67 -6.84 -0.17
CA MET A 1099 4.79 -7.97 0.11
C MET A 1099 4.99 -9.08 -0.92
N LEU A 1100 5.10 -8.72 -2.21
CA LEU A 1100 5.37 -9.67 -3.28
C LEU A 1100 6.74 -10.33 -3.17
N GLU A 1101 7.80 -9.57 -2.82
CA GLU A 1101 9.12 -10.15 -2.54
C GLU A 1101 9.05 -11.21 -1.43
N LEU A 1102 8.37 -10.92 -0.33
CA LEU A 1102 8.16 -11.88 0.76
C LEU A 1102 7.36 -13.11 0.30
N ILE A 1103 6.29 -12.91 -0.49
CA ILE A 1103 5.50 -14.01 -1.06
C ILE A 1103 6.35 -14.88 -1.99
N GLU A 1104 7.17 -14.29 -2.85
CA GLU A 1104 8.08 -15.02 -3.73
C GLU A 1104 9.14 -15.81 -2.94
N ASP A 1105 9.53 -15.34 -1.76
CA ASP A 1105 10.51 -16.01 -0.88
C ASP A 1105 9.89 -17.15 -0.05
N SER A 1106 8.56 -17.22 0.06
CA SER A 1106 7.87 -18.21 0.91
C SER A 1106 8.20 -19.67 0.59
N GLU A 1107 8.31 -20.04 -0.69
CA GLU A 1107 8.60 -21.42 -1.09
C GLU A 1107 10.01 -21.84 -0.67
N ALA A 1108 11.00 -20.96 -0.82
CA ALA A 1108 12.38 -21.22 -0.41
C ALA A 1108 12.50 -21.28 1.12
N LEU A 1109 11.85 -20.36 1.83
CA LEU A 1109 11.77 -20.36 3.29
C LEU A 1109 11.13 -21.65 3.84
N GLN A 1110 10.06 -22.15 3.20
CA GLN A 1110 9.46 -23.44 3.54
C GLN A 1110 10.43 -24.61 3.29
N CYS A 1111 11.16 -24.60 2.17
CA CYS A 1111 12.14 -25.64 1.88
C CYS A 1111 13.30 -25.62 2.89
N PHE A 1112 13.78 -24.45 3.33
CA PHE A 1112 14.78 -24.33 4.39
C PHE A 1112 14.28 -24.90 5.72
N SER A 1113 13.02 -24.61 6.07
CA SER A 1113 12.34 -25.17 7.24
C SER A 1113 12.33 -26.71 7.19
N ASP A 1114 11.83 -27.28 6.08
CA ASP A 1114 11.70 -28.72 5.90
C ASP A 1114 13.06 -29.44 5.90
N LEU A 1115 14.06 -28.85 5.26
CA LEU A 1115 15.43 -29.38 5.21
C LEU A 1115 16.08 -29.36 6.60
N TRP A 1116 15.87 -28.29 7.37
CA TRP A 1116 16.36 -28.21 8.74
C TRP A 1116 15.68 -29.23 9.65
N GLU A 1117 14.37 -29.43 9.56
CA GLU A 1117 13.66 -30.44 10.36
C GLU A 1117 14.11 -31.88 10.07
N LYS A 1118 14.50 -32.16 8.83
CA LYS A 1118 15.06 -33.46 8.41
C LYS A 1118 16.48 -33.65 8.92
N SER A 1119 17.35 -32.67 8.67
CA SER A 1119 18.79 -32.75 8.95
C SER A 1119 19.12 -32.56 10.43
N LYS A 1120 18.31 -31.77 11.16
CA LYS A 1120 18.45 -31.41 12.58
C LYS A 1120 19.83 -30.84 12.90
N LEU A 1121 20.46 -30.22 11.91
CA LEU A 1121 21.76 -29.60 12.05
C LEU A 1121 21.67 -28.34 12.86
N THR A 1122 22.72 -28.12 13.64
CA THR A 1122 22.86 -26.94 14.49
C THR A 1122 24.03 -26.08 14.04
N ASP A 1123 24.84 -26.53 13.07
CA ASP A 1123 25.99 -25.81 12.53
C ASP A 1123 25.64 -25.13 11.20
N PHE A 1124 25.92 -23.83 11.09
CA PHE A 1124 25.60 -23.05 9.90
C PHE A 1124 26.38 -23.50 8.67
N ASN A 1125 27.68 -23.79 8.81
CA ASN A 1125 28.53 -24.14 7.68
C ASN A 1125 28.16 -25.52 7.15
N GLN A 1126 27.92 -26.50 8.03
CA GLN A 1126 27.44 -27.82 7.62
C GLN A 1126 26.08 -27.74 6.89
N PHE A 1127 25.20 -26.84 7.32
CA PHE A 1127 23.93 -26.63 6.64
C PHE A 1127 24.12 -25.99 5.26
N VAL A 1128 25.05 -25.02 5.13
CA VAL A 1128 25.42 -24.42 3.85
C VAL A 1128 26.09 -25.44 2.92
N ASP A 1129 26.92 -26.34 3.45
CA ASP A 1129 27.56 -27.40 2.68
C ASP A 1129 26.52 -28.33 2.06
N ILE A 1130 25.49 -28.74 2.81
CA ILE A 1130 24.35 -29.53 2.27
C ILE A 1130 23.63 -28.77 1.14
N LEU A 1131 23.48 -27.44 1.25
CA LEU A 1131 22.83 -26.64 0.21
C LEU A 1131 23.67 -26.56 -1.08
N ASN A 1132 24.99 -26.68 -0.96
CA ASN A 1132 25.94 -26.64 -2.07
C ASN A 1132 26.28 -28.03 -2.63
N GLU A 1133 25.78 -29.11 -2.04
CA GLU A 1133 25.98 -30.47 -2.56
C GLU A 1133 25.24 -30.70 -3.88
N ASP A 1134 25.91 -31.39 -4.82
CA ASP A 1134 25.43 -31.65 -6.17
C ASP A 1134 24.40 -32.81 -6.17
N VAL A 1135 23.15 -32.53 -5.81
CA VAL A 1135 22.13 -33.57 -5.61
C VAL A 1135 21.05 -33.56 -6.69
N SER A 1136 21.29 -34.35 -7.74
CA SER A 1136 20.35 -34.62 -8.84
C SER A 1136 19.08 -35.42 -8.46
N LYS A 1137 18.82 -35.67 -7.17
CA LYS A 1137 17.75 -36.59 -6.69
C LYS A 1137 16.81 -36.03 -5.62
N ASP A 1138 17.08 -34.89 -4.98
CA ASP A 1138 16.17 -34.28 -3.99
C ASP A 1138 15.49 -33.03 -4.57
N ASN A 1139 14.20 -33.14 -4.86
CA ASN A 1139 13.40 -32.03 -5.40
C ASN A 1139 13.40 -30.78 -4.50
N SER A 1140 13.55 -30.94 -3.18
CA SER A 1140 13.57 -29.81 -2.23
C SER A 1140 14.87 -29.02 -2.33
N LEU A 1141 16.02 -29.69 -2.43
CA LEU A 1141 17.33 -29.07 -2.66
C LEU A 1141 17.41 -28.41 -4.04
N HIS A 1142 16.86 -29.05 -5.08
CA HIS A 1142 16.83 -28.48 -6.43
C HIS A 1142 16.04 -27.17 -6.51
N ASN A 1143 14.88 -27.09 -5.82
CA ASN A 1143 14.07 -25.87 -5.78
C ASN A 1143 14.80 -24.73 -5.05
N ILE A 1144 15.49 -25.04 -3.94
CA ILE A 1144 16.30 -24.06 -3.21
C ILE A 1144 17.45 -23.56 -4.09
N GLN A 1145 18.21 -24.44 -4.73
CA GLN A 1145 19.35 -24.07 -5.60
C GLN A 1145 18.89 -23.18 -6.76
N LYS A 1146 17.78 -23.52 -7.41
CA LYS A 1146 17.18 -22.70 -8.47
C LYS A 1146 16.74 -21.32 -7.97
N TRP A 1147 16.19 -21.23 -6.76
CA TRP A 1147 15.85 -19.95 -6.14
C TRP A 1147 17.10 -19.13 -5.80
N MET A 1148 18.15 -19.77 -5.28
CA MET A 1148 19.46 -19.16 -5.02
C MET A 1148 20.11 -18.63 -6.30
N GLU A 1149 20.11 -19.40 -7.40
CA GLU A 1149 20.61 -18.98 -8.71
C GLU A 1149 19.84 -17.77 -9.26
N LYS A 1150 18.51 -17.74 -9.10
CA LYS A 1150 17.68 -16.59 -9.50
C LYS A 1150 18.01 -15.32 -8.70
N ARG A 1151 18.54 -15.47 -7.48
CA ARG A 1151 18.92 -14.37 -6.59
C ARG A 1151 20.43 -14.20 -6.41
N SER A 1152 21.27 -14.93 -7.16
CA SER A 1152 22.73 -14.92 -6.96
C SER A 1152 23.38 -13.57 -7.29
N GLU A 1153 22.69 -12.71 -8.05
CA GLU A 1153 23.09 -11.31 -8.28
C GLU A 1153 22.83 -10.39 -7.06
N ALA A 1154 22.05 -10.85 -6.07
CA ALA A 1154 21.77 -10.16 -4.83
C ALA A 1154 22.32 -10.95 -3.63
N GLU A 1155 23.43 -10.50 -3.05
CA GLU A 1155 24.23 -11.13 -1.96
C GLU A 1155 23.49 -11.34 -0.60
N GLY A 1156 22.17 -11.57 -0.56
CA GLY A 1156 21.36 -11.53 0.68
C GLY A 1156 20.59 -12.79 1.05
N TRP A 1157 20.63 -13.89 0.29
CA TRP A 1157 19.79 -15.06 0.63
C TRP A 1157 20.28 -15.84 1.86
N GLN A 1158 21.60 -15.85 2.11
CA GLN A 1158 22.22 -16.48 3.27
C GLN A 1158 21.73 -15.86 4.58
N ASP A 1159 21.26 -14.61 4.52
CA ASP A 1159 20.71 -13.93 5.67
C ASP A 1159 19.46 -14.65 6.19
N TYR A 1160 18.61 -15.22 5.32
CA TYR A 1160 17.41 -15.96 5.76
C TYR A 1160 17.74 -17.22 6.57
N LEU A 1161 18.92 -17.82 6.41
CA LEU A 1161 19.36 -18.94 7.23
C LEU A 1161 19.50 -18.55 8.72
N PHE A 1162 19.67 -17.27 9.02
CA PHE A 1162 19.61 -16.77 10.39
C PHE A 1162 18.19 -16.78 10.99
N LEU A 1163 17.15 -17.23 10.27
CA LEU A 1163 15.85 -17.51 10.89
C LEU A 1163 15.81 -18.90 11.53
N LEU A 1164 16.67 -19.82 11.07
CA LEU A 1164 16.82 -21.16 11.61
C LEU A 1164 17.66 -21.15 12.90
N PRO A 1165 17.52 -22.19 13.76
CA PRO A 1165 18.32 -22.35 14.96
C PRO A 1165 19.72 -22.91 14.63
N LEU A 1166 20.47 -22.20 13.78
CA LEU A 1166 21.84 -22.52 13.36
C LEU A 1166 22.87 -21.66 14.12
N LYS A 1167 24.05 -22.24 14.35
CA LYS A 1167 25.19 -21.64 15.06
C LYS A 1167 26.16 -20.95 14.09
N LYS A 1168 26.58 -19.73 14.43
CA LYS A 1168 27.66 -19.02 13.71
C LYS A 1168 29.03 -19.50 14.19
N VAL A 1169 29.95 -19.75 13.27
CA VAL A 1169 31.38 -19.66 13.58
C VAL A 1169 31.77 -18.19 13.43
N ASN A 1170 32.04 -17.50 14.54
CA ASN A 1170 32.73 -16.21 14.44
C ASN A 1170 34.14 -16.50 13.92
N ALA A 1171 34.42 -16.02 12.70
CA ALA A 1171 35.79 -15.88 12.22
C ALA A 1171 36.57 -14.92 13.11
#